data_AF-A0A800AER8-F1
#
_entry.id   AF-A0A800AER8-F1
#
_cell.length_a   1.000
_cell.length_b   1.000
_cell.length_c   1.000
_cell.angle_alpha   90.00
_cell.angle_beta   90.00
_cell.angle_gamma   90.00
#
_symmetry.space_group_name_H-M   'P 1'
#
loop_
_entity.id
_entity.type
_entity.pdbx_description
1 polymer ?
#
loop_
_entity_poly.entity_id
_entity_poly.type
_entity_poly.pdbx_seq_one_letter_code
_entity_poly.pdbx_strand_id
1 'polypeptide(L)'
;MKRVFLHYFCFTVIAYIFCNITIPLWGFVSAGDGTRYTLETLDAVTEDVERADDGSYLIHIDVTIANRTSPDVLKIAPGAVLRFAPGVELRVKGVLISSGKKNNPIQFTSQKLKRWGGIVFDDAQGGNSIIKYSWVEKARNGILADSSDVTVVHNEIRQMTSAAISFWNSSAGSVVGNTISEANIGIYCKESNPKIEDNELNSLNVGIFIKDSFPASIKGNVIQKSRNAAIILTEGSKSTLESNRLIDNRLGVSCNGSDPMIKGNSIAGGEYGIRLENDAYPIIVENTISDSSKAGIGIFQSSASIENNTITFKPANVAVGYGIYCEESSPRIARNKILNSKRAGIVVGLRSNPIIRYNTITGQGYGVLSNHKTAHPILSDNIMPNPNVANLNSEFKEQSRISLNNPDEFTQSKSIAKHRQTPSEGQKPEVMKKKVSESSLPADAVHQASTSSFAERIQTKSENSSACAKIESPKADISKGEKPPIEERKARKTISVSEERAKAPKRAPKGKIRQLEGVIKNPNSTPNERIEAQFELGRLYFKAGNYHKALALYSAIIKQFAAKKKRRKVKQGLANVYYHRGLTYYQLGRYAKAIDDCKLSMELNPAPDVQLRAQYILAMSYLNIPDSRKQMAEQTFTALLKFNPKDEEGQGIVASAYLQLGRLAMRGEDYQGAVPKLRKAVEYLQQLPEERNTSKMTEAIAEVAYCYLQLKDYPAALDWYKRLVSTAEGEDNLLATGHLAIGDIYARDKRWADAEENYRIAIRYAEKNWDDKSRGDIYFKWGESLLASEKQKQARDAYKEALKLNPNARWGADASYNIGEISFGKRDYKNAITAYQRAIKGYESALDNLTDDELIERAKTRIALAKLQLAEAYADEDYNTPRPDEEYRRILQAYQDARRASASLADEKLRRAIEKDALYGEAVFWQKLGDREKSVEAASQLAKIATITDDASALSQAADILFEAANSDGDYQKAAEVYERTLKIWQKATDEEYFRLMARLGFCYLRMGENATAEAKDELLRKSVGNYDAVLAKAESGEWKDGRPALERSEGMEGWKFPAELLDNVRYHKAVVHKLLGEYDAAAALFEAVVNAQANTSADLGKASLLPLAEIYESFIMFVFWKWHAPKLFFPYA
;
A
#
# COMPACT_ATOMS: atom_id res chain seq x y z
N MET A 1 61.85 -22.49 -42.53
CA MET A 1 61.54 -21.05 -42.39
C MET A 1 60.98 -20.40 -43.65
N LYS A 2 61.60 -20.47 -44.84
CA LYS A 2 61.04 -19.86 -46.08
C LYS A 2 59.63 -20.36 -46.49
N ARG A 3 59.25 -21.60 -46.16
CA ARG A 3 57.89 -22.13 -46.40
C ARG A 3 56.81 -21.64 -45.41
N VAL A 4 57.21 -21.26 -44.19
CA VAL A 4 56.29 -20.74 -43.16
C VAL A 4 56.00 -19.26 -43.43
N PHE A 5 57.01 -18.51 -43.87
CA PHE A 5 56.87 -17.10 -44.26
C PHE A 5 55.95 -16.92 -45.49
N LEU A 6 56.06 -17.83 -46.48
CA LEU A 6 55.20 -17.79 -47.67
C LEU A 6 53.75 -18.20 -47.36
N HIS A 7 53.53 -19.13 -46.43
CA HIS A 7 52.18 -19.47 -45.96
C HIS A 7 51.54 -18.34 -45.15
N TYR A 8 52.28 -17.66 -44.28
CA TYR A 8 51.78 -16.53 -43.49
C TYR A 8 51.48 -15.30 -44.35
N PHE A 9 52.32 -15.02 -45.36
CA PHE A 9 52.10 -13.91 -46.30
C PHE A 9 50.91 -14.18 -47.24
N CYS A 10 50.74 -15.43 -47.70
CA CYS A 10 49.55 -15.80 -48.48
C CYS A 10 48.28 -15.79 -47.61
N PHE A 11 48.33 -16.22 -46.34
CA PHE A 11 47.17 -16.18 -45.46
C PHE A 11 46.76 -14.76 -45.08
N THR A 12 47.72 -13.85 -44.89
CA THR A 12 47.43 -12.44 -44.59
C THR A 12 46.94 -11.68 -45.82
N VAL A 13 47.46 -11.94 -47.02
CA VAL A 13 46.96 -11.34 -48.25
C VAL A 13 45.60 -11.94 -48.66
N ILE A 14 45.39 -13.25 -48.48
CA ILE A 14 44.08 -13.88 -48.72
C ILE A 14 43.06 -13.43 -47.66
N ALA A 15 43.45 -13.26 -46.39
CA ALA A 15 42.57 -12.68 -45.36
C ALA A 15 42.29 -11.20 -45.62
N TYR A 16 43.25 -10.42 -46.15
CA TYR A 16 43.04 -9.02 -46.50
C TYR A 16 42.17 -8.84 -47.75
N ILE A 17 42.20 -9.81 -48.68
CA ILE A 17 41.33 -9.87 -49.85
C ILE A 17 39.94 -10.44 -49.49
N PHE A 18 39.84 -11.43 -48.61
CA PHE A 18 38.55 -11.97 -48.13
C PHE A 18 37.83 -11.03 -47.16
N CYS A 19 38.56 -10.23 -46.37
CA CYS A 19 37.95 -9.18 -45.54
C CYS A 19 37.46 -7.96 -46.34
N ASN A 20 37.83 -7.82 -47.62
CA ASN A 20 37.37 -6.74 -48.50
C ASN A 20 36.52 -7.22 -49.70
N ILE A 21 36.22 -8.52 -49.78
CA ILE A 21 35.25 -9.09 -50.74
C ILE A 21 34.36 -10.08 -49.99
N THR A 22 33.70 -9.56 -48.95
CA THR A 22 32.39 -10.05 -48.56
C THR A 22 31.44 -8.93 -48.97
N ILE A 23 30.58 -9.16 -49.97
CA ILE A 23 29.42 -8.30 -50.17
C ILE A 23 28.65 -8.40 -48.86
N PRO A 24 28.63 -7.36 -48.01
CA PRO A 24 27.86 -7.44 -46.81
C PRO A 24 26.40 -7.36 -47.28
N LEU A 25 25.60 -8.36 -46.91
CA LEU A 25 24.12 -8.28 -46.88
C LEU A 25 23.66 -7.25 -45.83
N TRP A 26 24.33 -6.10 -45.76
CA TRP A 26 24.03 -5.00 -44.88
C TRP A 26 23.35 -3.97 -45.76
N GLY A 27 22.06 -3.72 -45.51
CA GLY A 27 21.33 -2.70 -46.25
C GLY A 27 22.00 -1.33 -46.17
N PHE A 28 21.63 -0.42 -47.05
CA PHE A 28 22.15 0.95 -47.08
C PHE A 28 22.07 1.61 -45.68
N VAL A 29 23.20 2.14 -45.21
CA VAL A 29 23.27 2.93 -43.97
C VAL A 29 23.86 4.30 -44.30
N SER A 30 23.13 5.37 -43.98
CA SER A 30 23.62 6.73 -44.18
C SER A 30 24.78 7.09 -43.24
N ALA A 31 25.49 8.18 -43.52
CA ALA A 31 26.74 8.53 -42.82
C ALA A 31 26.56 8.81 -41.32
N GLY A 32 25.40 9.34 -40.92
CA GLY A 32 25.11 9.77 -39.55
C GLY A 32 25.89 11.02 -39.15
N ASP A 33 26.12 11.93 -40.10
CA ASP A 33 26.87 13.17 -39.95
C ASP A 33 26.00 14.43 -40.08
N GLY A 34 24.67 14.26 -40.14
CA GLY A 34 23.69 15.34 -40.25
C GLY A 34 23.28 15.60 -41.69
N THR A 35 23.64 14.70 -42.61
CA THR A 35 23.34 14.82 -44.03
C THR A 35 21.82 14.77 -44.27
N ARG A 36 21.36 15.60 -45.22
CA ARG A 36 19.96 15.68 -45.62
C ARG A 36 19.74 14.93 -46.92
N TYR A 37 19.00 13.84 -46.83
CA TYR A 37 18.61 13.01 -47.96
C TYR A 37 17.18 13.32 -48.42
N THR A 38 16.99 13.23 -49.73
CA THR A 38 15.71 13.03 -50.41
C THR A 38 15.73 11.68 -51.13
N LEU A 39 14.60 11.23 -51.68
CA LEU A 39 14.59 9.99 -52.47
C LEU A 39 15.46 10.09 -53.73
N GLU A 40 15.53 11.27 -54.36
CA GLU A 40 16.39 11.55 -55.52
C GLU A 40 17.88 11.46 -55.16
N THR A 41 18.26 11.97 -53.99
CA THR A 41 19.65 11.83 -53.54
C THR A 41 19.98 10.42 -53.09
N LEU A 42 19.02 9.64 -52.58
CA LEU A 42 19.23 8.23 -52.22
C LEU A 42 19.46 7.38 -53.49
N ASP A 43 18.61 7.57 -54.50
CA ASP A 43 18.74 6.97 -55.85
C ASP A 43 20.10 7.30 -56.50
N ALA A 44 20.64 8.50 -56.25
CA ALA A 44 21.95 8.90 -56.77
C ALA A 44 23.17 8.31 -56.01
N VAL A 45 23.01 7.85 -54.77
CA VAL A 45 24.13 7.41 -53.91
C VAL A 45 24.12 5.93 -53.56
N THR A 46 23.06 5.19 -53.89
CA THR A 46 22.98 3.73 -53.73
C THR A 46 22.11 3.07 -54.80
N GLU A 47 22.50 1.88 -55.25
CA GLU A 47 21.69 1.02 -56.14
C GLU A 47 20.54 0.32 -55.38
N ASP A 48 20.51 0.42 -54.05
CA ASP A 48 19.48 -0.20 -53.20
C ASP A 48 18.12 0.50 -53.26
N VAL A 49 18.11 1.75 -53.72
CA VAL A 49 16.93 2.59 -53.96
C VAL A 49 16.95 2.97 -55.43
N GLU A 50 16.00 2.49 -56.21
CA GLU A 50 15.93 2.72 -57.66
C GLU A 50 14.65 3.47 -58.03
N ARG A 51 14.76 4.55 -58.80
CA ARG A 51 13.60 5.21 -59.40
C ARG A 51 13.10 4.44 -60.64
N ALA A 52 11.89 3.89 -60.55
CA ALA A 52 11.24 3.16 -61.65
C ALA A 52 10.62 4.10 -62.71
N ASP A 53 10.34 3.54 -63.89
CA ASP A 53 9.72 4.24 -65.04
C ASP A 53 8.37 4.89 -64.71
N ASP A 54 7.60 4.31 -63.77
CA ASP A 54 6.31 4.85 -63.33
C ASP A 54 6.45 5.99 -62.30
N GLY A 55 7.68 6.40 -62.00
CA GLY A 55 8.02 7.44 -61.03
C GLY A 55 8.01 6.99 -59.58
N SER A 56 7.76 5.70 -59.29
CA SER A 56 7.90 5.13 -57.94
C SER A 56 9.36 4.81 -57.60
N TYR A 57 9.65 4.65 -56.32
CA TYR A 57 10.97 4.25 -55.82
C TYR A 57 10.90 2.80 -55.33
N LEU A 58 11.71 1.92 -55.93
CA LEU A 58 11.89 0.53 -55.53
C LEU A 58 12.98 0.44 -54.48
N ILE A 59 12.68 -0.19 -53.34
CA ILE A 59 13.63 -0.39 -52.24
C ILE A 59 13.92 -1.88 -52.07
N HIS A 60 15.15 -2.28 -52.38
CA HIS A 60 15.54 -3.70 -52.52
C HIS A 60 16.08 -4.33 -51.23
N ILE A 61 16.70 -3.54 -50.36
CA ILE A 61 17.26 -3.94 -49.06
C ILE A 61 16.97 -2.86 -48.01
N ASP A 62 17.21 -3.17 -46.73
CA ASP A 62 16.94 -2.24 -45.62
C ASP A 62 17.64 -0.88 -45.85
N VAL A 63 16.89 0.21 -45.65
CA VAL A 63 17.44 1.57 -45.70
C VAL A 63 17.49 2.11 -44.28
N THR A 64 18.68 2.43 -43.80
CA THR A 64 18.93 2.95 -42.45
C THR A 64 19.36 4.40 -42.49
N ILE A 65 18.54 5.29 -41.93
CA ILE A 65 18.90 6.68 -41.67
C ILE A 65 19.61 6.75 -40.32
N ALA A 66 20.91 6.95 -40.33
CA ALA A 66 21.79 6.85 -39.17
C ALA A 66 21.82 8.12 -38.29
N ASN A 67 22.27 7.93 -37.06
CA ASN A 67 22.60 8.98 -36.10
C ASN A 67 23.90 8.56 -35.40
N ARG A 68 25.06 9.02 -35.91
CA ARG A 68 26.38 8.65 -35.36
C ARG A 68 27.03 9.83 -34.64
N THR A 69 27.22 10.93 -35.37
CA THR A 69 27.73 12.20 -34.85
C THR A 69 26.64 13.26 -34.79
N SER A 70 25.76 13.30 -35.80
CA SER A 70 24.52 14.06 -35.75
C SER A 70 23.43 13.35 -36.59
N PRO A 71 22.14 13.59 -36.34
CA PRO A 71 21.07 12.80 -36.95
C PRO A 71 20.88 13.19 -38.42
N ASP A 72 21.04 12.22 -39.32
CA ASP A 72 20.70 12.41 -40.73
C ASP A 72 19.19 12.59 -40.90
N VAL A 73 18.79 13.31 -41.95
CA VAL A 73 17.38 13.62 -42.21
C VAL A 73 16.96 13.07 -43.56
N LEU A 74 15.99 12.16 -43.60
CA LEU A 74 15.31 11.77 -44.84
C LEU A 74 14.01 12.56 -45.00
N LYS A 75 13.93 13.36 -46.06
CA LYS A 75 12.73 14.11 -46.44
C LYS A 75 12.05 13.49 -47.66
N ILE A 76 10.79 13.12 -47.51
CA ILE A 76 9.98 12.55 -48.59
C ILE A 76 8.93 13.57 -49.05
N ALA A 77 8.91 13.82 -50.36
CA ALA A 77 7.99 14.78 -50.97
C ALA A 77 6.56 14.22 -51.11
N PRO A 78 5.51 15.06 -51.03
CA PRO A 78 4.13 14.63 -51.27
C PRO A 78 3.93 13.91 -52.60
N GLY A 79 3.14 12.83 -52.62
CA GLY A 79 2.86 12.03 -53.80
C GLY A 79 3.92 10.98 -54.15
N ALA A 80 5.03 10.92 -53.40
CA ALA A 80 6.03 9.87 -53.60
C ALA A 80 5.44 8.49 -53.27
N VAL A 81 5.77 7.50 -54.11
CA VAL A 81 5.38 6.10 -53.93
C VAL A 81 6.65 5.27 -53.71
N LEU A 82 6.77 4.65 -52.54
CA LEU A 82 7.88 3.78 -52.17
C LEU A 82 7.38 2.34 -52.13
N ARG A 83 8.03 1.46 -52.90
CA ARG A 83 7.70 0.03 -53.00
C ARG A 83 8.86 -0.81 -52.43
N PHE A 84 8.61 -1.48 -51.33
CA PHE A 84 9.62 -2.27 -50.61
C PHE A 84 9.58 -3.74 -51.01
N ALA A 85 10.75 -4.36 -51.18
CA ALA A 85 10.86 -5.80 -51.37
C ALA A 85 10.38 -6.57 -50.11
N PRO A 86 10.02 -7.87 -50.23
CA PRO A 86 9.53 -8.65 -49.10
C PRO A 86 10.51 -8.68 -47.92
N GLY A 87 10.01 -8.40 -46.71
CA GLY A 87 10.81 -8.37 -45.48
C GLY A 87 11.66 -7.11 -45.25
N VAL A 88 11.79 -6.22 -46.25
CA VAL A 88 12.63 -5.03 -46.16
C VAL A 88 12.01 -3.95 -45.27
N GLU A 89 12.84 -3.28 -44.48
CA GLU A 89 12.46 -2.22 -43.53
C GLU A 89 13.07 -0.86 -43.88
N LEU A 90 12.33 0.21 -43.57
CA LEU A 90 12.91 1.56 -43.46
C LEU A 90 13.26 1.79 -41.99
N ARG A 91 14.55 1.71 -41.66
CA ARG A 91 15.07 1.94 -40.30
C ARG A 91 15.47 3.40 -40.13
N VAL A 92 15.06 4.01 -39.02
CA VAL A 92 15.29 5.42 -38.74
C VAL A 92 15.88 5.54 -37.34
N LYS A 93 17.18 5.84 -37.28
CA LYS A 93 17.89 6.29 -36.07
C LYS A 93 18.08 7.83 -36.06
N GLY A 94 18.07 8.44 -37.25
CA GLY A 94 18.03 9.89 -37.44
C GLY A 94 16.60 10.44 -37.46
N VAL A 95 16.29 11.28 -38.44
CA VAL A 95 14.98 11.95 -38.57
C VAL A 95 14.30 11.58 -39.89
N LEU A 96 13.02 11.20 -39.84
CA LEU A 96 12.18 11.04 -41.01
C LEU A 96 11.14 12.16 -41.10
N ILE A 97 11.18 12.93 -42.18
CA ILE A 97 10.17 13.95 -42.50
C ILE A 97 9.36 13.47 -43.70
N SER A 98 8.26 12.78 -43.42
CA SER A 98 7.26 12.33 -44.38
C SER A 98 6.00 13.16 -44.21
N SER A 99 5.86 14.24 -44.99
CA SER A 99 4.75 15.19 -44.86
C SER A 99 4.03 15.35 -46.19
N GLY A 100 3.09 14.43 -46.45
CA GLY A 100 2.21 14.45 -47.62
C GLY A 100 1.12 15.52 -47.52
N LYS A 101 0.19 15.48 -48.49
CA LYS A 101 -1.01 16.34 -48.49
C LYS A 101 -2.25 15.46 -48.58
N LYS A 102 -3.38 15.91 -48.02
CA LYS A 102 -4.67 15.19 -48.09
C LYS A 102 -5.04 14.72 -49.50
N ASN A 103 -4.80 15.56 -50.51
CA ASN A 103 -5.11 15.27 -51.92
C ASN A 103 -3.92 14.68 -52.69
N ASN A 104 -2.76 14.51 -52.04
CA ASN A 104 -1.55 13.96 -52.65
C ASN A 104 -0.70 13.27 -51.56
N PRO A 105 -1.17 12.11 -51.06
CA PRO A 105 -0.52 11.41 -49.95
C PRO A 105 0.77 10.74 -50.39
N ILE A 106 1.67 10.48 -49.44
CA ILE A 106 2.86 9.64 -49.67
C ILE A 106 2.45 8.18 -49.49
N GLN A 107 2.86 7.27 -50.38
CA GLN A 107 2.50 5.86 -50.29
C GLN A 107 3.72 4.99 -49.97
N PHE A 108 3.61 4.18 -48.91
CA PHE A 108 4.55 3.11 -48.54
C PHE A 108 3.85 1.76 -48.74
N THR A 109 4.34 0.93 -49.66
CA THR A 109 3.69 -0.32 -50.04
C THR A 109 4.68 -1.41 -50.41
N SER A 110 4.22 -2.65 -50.62
CA SER A 110 5.08 -3.77 -51.04
C SER A 110 5.21 -3.85 -52.57
N GLN A 111 6.39 -4.23 -53.07
CA GLN A 111 6.63 -4.57 -54.48
C GLN A 111 5.89 -5.84 -54.92
N LYS A 112 5.67 -6.78 -53.99
CA LYS A 112 5.16 -8.12 -54.27
C LYS A 112 3.95 -8.43 -53.38
N LEU A 113 3.35 -9.60 -53.60
CA LEU A 113 2.27 -10.11 -52.74
C LEU A 113 2.71 -10.36 -51.29
N LYS A 114 4.01 -10.61 -51.06
CA LYS A 114 4.58 -10.79 -49.72
C LYS A 114 4.75 -9.44 -49.01
N ARG A 115 4.61 -9.43 -47.68
CA ARG A 115 4.68 -8.22 -46.85
C ARG A 115 6.12 -7.69 -46.75
N TRP A 116 6.28 -6.37 -46.75
CA TRP A 116 7.52 -5.71 -46.34
C TRP A 116 7.58 -5.57 -44.81
N GLY A 117 8.70 -5.21 -44.23
CA GLY A 117 8.91 -5.23 -42.78
C GLY A 117 8.18 -4.09 -42.04
N GLY A 118 8.25 -2.87 -42.56
CA GLY A 118 7.62 -1.68 -41.97
C GLY A 118 8.57 -0.49 -41.83
N ILE A 119 8.08 0.58 -41.20
CA ILE A 119 8.90 1.72 -40.77
C ILE A 119 9.28 1.51 -39.32
N VAL A 120 10.58 1.48 -39.03
CA VAL A 120 11.12 1.18 -37.69
C VAL A 120 11.97 2.34 -37.22
N PHE A 121 11.54 3.01 -36.15
CA PHE A 121 12.33 3.96 -35.39
C PHE A 121 13.01 3.22 -34.23
N ASP A 122 14.33 3.27 -34.21
CA ASP A 122 15.19 2.54 -33.28
C ASP A 122 16.16 3.53 -32.65
N ASP A 123 15.89 3.92 -31.40
CA ASP A 123 16.66 4.92 -30.64
C ASP A 123 16.84 6.23 -31.43
N ALA A 124 15.75 6.70 -32.06
CA ALA A 124 15.71 7.94 -32.81
C ALA A 124 15.65 9.15 -31.86
N GLN A 125 16.77 9.39 -31.17
CA GLN A 125 17.02 10.51 -30.25
C GLN A 125 16.91 11.84 -31.02
N GLY A 126 15.72 12.44 -31.11
CA GLY A 126 15.56 13.68 -31.86
C GLY A 126 14.17 14.29 -32.03
N GLY A 127 13.09 13.71 -31.49
CA GLY A 127 11.76 14.34 -31.32
C GLY A 127 11.06 14.96 -32.55
N ASN A 128 11.63 14.86 -33.75
CA ASN A 128 11.22 15.62 -34.94
C ASN A 128 10.72 14.75 -36.10
N SER A 129 10.69 13.43 -35.93
CA SER A 129 10.18 12.53 -36.96
C SER A 129 8.67 12.69 -37.09
N ILE A 130 8.21 12.94 -38.31
CA ILE A 130 6.81 13.14 -38.64
C ILE A 130 6.41 12.27 -39.83
N ILE A 131 5.29 11.57 -39.67
CA ILE A 131 4.60 10.85 -40.74
C ILE A 131 3.20 11.45 -40.80
N LYS A 132 2.92 12.19 -41.86
CA LYS A 132 1.69 12.95 -42.02
C LYS A 132 1.11 12.82 -43.43
N TYR A 133 -0.20 12.58 -43.52
CA TYR A 133 -0.90 12.39 -44.79
C TYR A 133 -0.24 11.33 -45.68
N SER A 134 0.01 10.17 -45.11
CA SER A 134 0.64 9.02 -45.77
C SER A 134 -0.26 7.79 -45.74
N TRP A 135 -0.11 6.96 -46.76
CA TRP A 135 -0.68 5.61 -46.85
C TRP A 135 0.40 4.60 -46.54
N VAL A 136 0.22 3.83 -45.48
CA VAL A 136 1.13 2.73 -45.11
C VAL A 136 0.36 1.44 -45.24
N GLU A 137 0.74 0.59 -46.19
CA GLU A 137 -0.02 -0.61 -46.49
C GLU A 137 0.85 -1.83 -46.76
N LYS A 138 0.26 -3.01 -46.56
CA LYS A 138 0.85 -4.32 -46.89
C LYS A 138 2.19 -4.61 -46.20
N ALA A 139 2.36 -4.16 -44.96
CA ALA A 139 3.55 -4.42 -44.15
C ALA A 139 3.32 -5.54 -43.10
N ARG A 140 4.41 -6.02 -42.48
CA ARG A 140 4.36 -6.91 -41.32
C ARG A 140 3.94 -6.12 -40.09
N ASN A 141 4.72 -5.11 -39.74
CA ASN A 141 4.39 -4.04 -38.79
C ASN A 141 4.26 -2.73 -39.59
N GLY A 142 3.31 -1.85 -39.24
CA GLY A 142 3.16 -0.58 -39.96
C GLY A 142 4.26 0.42 -39.60
N ILE A 143 4.11 1.03 -38.42
CA ILE A 143 5.07 1.98 -37.83
C ILE A 143 5.44 1.47 -36.44
N LEU A 144 6.70 1.18 -36.20
CA LEU A 144 7.23 0.78 -34.89
C LEU A 144 8.16 1.89 -34.39
N ALA A 145 7.87 2.42 -33.22
CA ALA A 145 8.75 3.29 -32.47
C ALA A 145 9.23 2.60 -31.21
N ASP A 146 10.53 2.35 -31.13
CA ASP A 146 11.21 1.83 -29.96
C ASP A 146 12.16 2.89 -29.43
N SER A 147 11.97 3.30 -28.17
CA SER A 147 12.75 4.37 -27.54
C SER A 147 12.80 5.65 -28.38
N SER A 148 11.69 5.96 -29.06
CA SER A 148 11.63 6.96 -30.13
C SER A 148 10.32 7.76 -30.13
N ASP A 149 10.43 9.08 -30.20
CA ASP A 149 9.27 9.97 -30.30
C ASP A 149 8.95 10.29 -31.75
N VAL A 150 7.83 9.75 -32.26
CA VAL A 150 7.33 10.01 -33.61
C VAL A 150 5.93 10.61 -33.59
N THR A 151 5.70 11.59 -34.46
CA THR A 151 4.40 12.20 -34.71
C THR A 151 3.74 11.55 -35.93
N VAL A 152 2.68 10.78 -35.71
CA VAL A 152 1.91 10.04 -36.73
C VAL A 152 0.51 10.67 -36.84
N VAL A 153 0.27 11.45 -37.89
CA VAL A 153 -0.93 12.29 -37.99
C VAL A 153 -1.63 12.20 -39.35
N HIS A 154 -2.95 11.99 -39.37
CA HIS A 154 -3.76 11.96 -40.59
C HIS A 154 -3.30 10.96 -41.66
N ASN A 155 -2.83 9.79 -41.24
CA ASN A 155 -2.43 8.71 -42.12
C ASN A 155 -3.55 7.67 -42.30
N GLU A 156 -3.49 6.93 -43.40
CA GLU A 156 -4.28 5.71 -43.60
C GLU A 156 -3.34 4.51 -43.50
N ILE A 157 -3.57 3.64 -42.51
CA ILE A 157 -2.71 2.48 -42.24
C ILE A 157 -3.55 1.21 -42.31
N ARG A 158 -3.23 0.32 -43.26
CA ARG A 158 -4.07 -0.84 -43.55
C ARG A 158 -3.30 -2.09 -43.95
N GLN A 159 -3.94 -3.25 -43.79
CA GLN A 159 -3.44 -4.53 -44.27
C GLN A 159 -2.13 -4.98 -43.60
N MET A 160 -2.08 -4.88 -42.28
CA MET A 160 -0.92 -5.31 -41.48
C MET A 160 -1.13 -6.71 -40.91
N THR A 161 -0.08 -7.52 -40.84
CA THR A 161 -0.19 -8.84 -40.20
C THR A 161 -0.08 -8.77 -38.67
N SER A 162 0.54 -7.71 -38.14
CA SER A 162 0.79 -7.49 -36.72
C SER A 162 0.13 -6.17 -36.27
N ALA A 163 0.87 -5.28 -35.61
CA ALA A 163 0.41 -3.95 -35.20
C ALA A 163 0.54 -2.93 -36.35
N ALA A 164 -0.45 -2.04 -36.49
CA ALA A 164 -0.38 -0.91 -37.41
C ALA A 164 0.53 0.21 -36.89
N ILE A 165 0.41 0.55 -35.61
CA ILE A 165 1.33 1.47 -34.92
C ILE A 165 1.75 0.85 -33.59
N SER A 166 3.04 0.92 -33.26
CA SER A 166 3.61 0.41 -32.01
C SER A 166 4.53 1.44 -31.34
N PHE A 167 4.41 1.61 -30.02
CA PHE A 167 5.29 2.45 -29.19
C PHE A 167 5.85 1.66 -28.02
N TRP A 168 7.17 1.47 -27.98
CA TRP A 168 7.88 0.65 -26.99
C TRP A 168 8.86 1.50 -26.18
N ASN A 169 9.20 1.06 -24.96
CA ASN A 169 10.34 1.53 -24.18
C ASN A 169 10.44 3.07 -24.05
N SER A 170 9.63 3.65 -23.17
CA SER A 170 9.58 5.09 -22.86
C SER A 170 9.20 6.04 -24.01
N SER A 171 8.80 5.54 -25.17
CA SER A 171 8.35 6.39 -26.28
C SER A 171 7.09 7.21 -25.91
N ALA A 172 7.08 8.50 -26.20
CA ALA A 172 6.05 9.48 -25.86
C ALA A 172 5.45 10.20 -27.10
N GLY A 173 5.57 9.59 -28.29
CA GLY A 173 5.07 10.13 -29.55
C GLY A 173 3.55 10.37 -29.61
N SER A 174 3.08 10.94 -30.72
CA SER A 174 1.67 11.32 -30.91
C SER A 174 1.03 10.59 -32.08
N VAL A 175 -0.17 10.06 -31.88
CA VAL A 175 -1.01 9.38 -32.89
C VAL A 175 -2.34 10.12 -32.98
N VAL A 176 -2.50 10.98 -33.99
CA VAL A 176 -3.66 11.88 -34.09
C VAL A 176 -4.37 11.79 -35.43
N GLY A 177 -5.70 11.57 -35.41
CA GLY A 177 -6.52 11.72 -36.61
C GLY A 177 -6.23 10.71 -37.72
N ASN A 178 -5.69 9.52 -37.40
CA ASN A 178 -5.37 8.47 -38.36
C ASN A 178 -6.56 7.52 -38.57
N THR A 179 -6.62 6.89 -39.75
CA THR A 179 -7.57 5.82 -40.07
C THR A 179 -6.82 4.50 -40.15
N ILE A 180 -7.20 3.51 -39.33
CA ILE A 180 -6.52 2.22 -39.22
C ILE A 180 -7.51 1.07 -39.46
N SER A 181 -7.18 0.16 -40.36
CA SER A 181 -8.02 -1.00 -40.68
C SER A 181 -7.21 -2.25 -41.05
N GLU A 182 -7.85 -3.43 -41.03
CA GLU A 182 -7.26 -4.68 -41.51
C GLU A 182 -5.88 -5.01 -40.88
N ALA A 183 -5.75 -4.87 -39.56
CA ALA A 183 -4.57 -5.23 -38.78
C ALA A 183 -4.93 -6.14 -37.60
N ASN A 184 -3.95 -6.87 -37.06
CA ASN A 184 -4.17 -7.64 -35.83
C ASN A 184 -4.38 -6.67 -34.65
N ILE A 185 -3.46 -5.73 -34.45
CA ILE A 185 -3.59 -4.68 -33.45
C ILE A 185 -3.57 -3.32 -34.17
N GLY A 186 -4.47 -2.41 -33.82
CA GLY A 186 -4.43 -1.05 -34.37
C GLY A 186 -3.25 -0.27 -33.80
N ILE A 187 -3.29 0.00 -32.50
CA ILE A 187 -2.23 0.72 -31.78
C ILE A 187 -1.79 -0.13 -30.59
N TYR A 188 -0.48 -0.41 -30.51
CA TYR A 188 0.12 -1.19 -29.45
C TYR A 188 1.12 -0.34 -28.65
N CYS A 189 0.99 -0.32 -27.33
CA CYS A 189 1.87 0.42 -26.44
C CYS A 189 2.42 -0.54 -25.38
N LYS A 190 3.74 -0.58 -25.25
CA LYS A 190 4.45 -1.37 -24.23
C LYS A 190 5.43 -0.45 -23.53
N GLU A 191 5.29 -0.28 -22.20
CA GLU A 191 6.22 0.54 -21.41
C GLU A 191 6.40 1.96 -21.97
N SER A 192 5.35 2.54 -22.56
CA SER A 192 5.39 3.80 -23.29
C SER A 192 4.28 4.76 -22.85
N ASN A 193 4.31 6.02 -23.27
CA ASN A 193 3.28 7.01 -22.90
C ASN A 193 2.86 7.90 -24.09
N PRO A 194 2.35 7.32 -25.19
CA PRO A 194 1.97 8.11 -26.34
C PRO A 194 0.62 8.82 -26.15
N LYS A 195 0.47 9.91 -26.89
CA LYS A 195 -0.79 10.64 -27.03
C LYS A 195 -1.61 10.04 -28.17
N ILE A 196 -2.79 9.48 -27.89
CA ILE A 196 -3.64 8.80 -28.88
C ILE A 196 -4.99 9.51 -28.99
N GLU A 197 -5.18 10.35 -30.01
CA GLU A 197 -6.36 11.20 -30.14
C GLU A 197 -7.06 11.15 -31.49
N ASP A 198 -8.39 11.19 -31.47
CA ASP A 198 -9.23 11.38 -32.66
C ASP A 198 -8.98 10.40 -33.83
N ASN A 199 -8.51 9.19 -33.52
CA ASN A 199 -8.26 8.16 -34.55
C ASN A 199 -9.52 7.33 -34.82
N GLU A 200 -9.66 6.84 -36.05
CA GLU A 200 -10.70 5.91 -36.47
C GLU A 200 -10.10 4.52 -36.71
N LEU A 201 -10.48 3.55 -35.88
CA LEU A 201 -9.98 2.17 -35.91
C LEU A 201 -11.12 1.21 -36.22
N ASN A 202 -11.01 0.44 -37.31
CA ASN A 202 -12.11 -0.40 -37.79
C ASN A 202 -11.65 -1.82 -38.19
N SER A 203 -12.46 -2.82 -37.82
CA SER A 203 -12.32 -4.21 -38.30
C SER A 203 -10.96 -4.84 -37.97
N LEU A 204 -10.53 -4.65 -36.72
CA LEU A 204 -9.26 -5.14 -36.15
C LEU A 204 -9.50 -6.39 -35.29
N ASN A 205 -8.44 -7.08 -34.86
CA ASN A 205 -8.59 -8.04 -33.75
C ASN A 205 -8.64 -7.30 -32.40
N VAL A 206 -7.71 -6.37 -32.16
CA VAL A 206 -7.74 -5.42 -31.04
C VAL A 206 -7.55 -3.99 -31.56
N GLY A 207 -8.35 -3.03 -31.07
CA GLY A 207 -8.19 -1.62 -31.43
C GLY A 207 -6.92 -1.01 -30.85
N ILE A 208 -6.92 -0.75 -29.54
CA ILE A 208 -5.79 -0.23 -28.78
C ILE A 208 -5.41 -1.25 -27.70
N PHE A 209 -4.13 -1.57 -27.59
CA PHE A 209 -3.62 -2.44 -26.53
C PHE A 209 -2.45 -1.77 -25.82
N ILE A 210 -2.68 -1.45 -24.53
CA ILE A 210 -1.74 -0.88 -23.60
C ILE A 210 -1.22 -1.95 -22.63
N LYS A 211 0.10 -2.10 -22.55
CA LYS A 211 0.81 -3.04 -21.66
C LYS A 211 1.87 -2.28 -20.85
N ASP A 212 1.79 -2.36 -19.52
CA ASP A 212 2.80 -1.80 -18.60
C ASP A 212 3.19 -0.33 -18.86
N SER A 213 2.23 0.47 -19.33
CA SER A 213 2.46 1.83 -19.83
C SER A 213 2.03 2.89 -18.82
N PHE A 214 2.91 3.88 -18.60
CA PHE A 214 2.67 5.11 -17.82
C PHE A 214 1.67 6.01 -18.56
N PRO A 215 0.91 6.90 -17.88
CA PRO A 215 -0.48 7.17 -18.21
C PRO A 215 -0.69 7.77 -19.62
N ALA A 216 -0.95 6.89 -20.59
CA ALA A 216 -1.30 7.26 -21.95
C ALA A 216 -2.64 8.00 -21.98
N SER A 217 -2.70 9.06 -22.77
CA SER A 217 -3.93 9.82 -23.04
C SER A 217 -4.63 9.22 -24.25
N ILE A 218 -5.77 8.57 -24.04
CA ILE A 218 -6.60 7.97 -25.09
C ILE A 218 -7.90 8.77 -25.16
N LYS A 219 -8.02 9.66 -26.16
CA LYS A 219 -9.13 10.62 -26.22
C LYS A 219 -9.81 10.71 -27.58
N GLY A 220 -11.14 10.77 -27.60
CA GLY A 220 -11.89 11.08 -28.82
C GLY A 220 -11.80 10.02 -29.95
N ASN A 221 -11.23 8.85 -29.68
CA ASN A 221 -11.05 7.82 -30.69
C ASN A 221 -12.37 7.10 -31.00
N VAL A 222 -12.57 6.72 -32.25
CA VAL A 222 -13.69 5.90 -32.71
C VAL A 222 -13.15 4.51 -33.03
N ILE A 223 -13.57 3.50 -32.25
CA ILE A 223 -13.11 2.12 -32.43
C ILE A 223 -14.32 1.22 -32.66
N GLN A 224 -14.33 0.51 -33.79
CA GLN A 224 -15.48 -0.28 -34.18
C GLN A 224 -15.16 -1.64 -34.77
N LYS A 225 -16.06 -2.61 -34.53
CA LYS A 225 -16.01 -3.97 -35.13
C LYS A 225 -14.73 -4.76 -34.83
N SER A 226 -14.13 -4.54 -33.66
CA SER A 226 -12.97 -5.32 -33.22
C SER A 226 -13.39 -6.72 -32.77
N ARG A 227 -12.71 -7.76 -33.27
CA ARG A 227 -13.04 -9.16 -33.00
C ARG A 227 -12.89 -9.55 -31.53
N ASN A 228 -11.95 -8.95 -30.81
CA ASN A 228 -11.69 -9.23 -29.40
C ASN A 228 -12.08 -8.06 -28.48
N ALA A 229 -11.40 -6.92 -28.59
CA ALA A 229 -11.66 -5.77 -27.73
C ALA A 229 -11.35 -4.46 -28.43
N ALA A 230 -12.08 -3.40 -28.08
CA ALA A 230 -11.77 -2.06 -28.57
C ALA A 230 -10.51 -1.52 -27.88
N ILE A 231 -10.44 -1.61 -26.55
CA ILE A 231 -9.28 -1.21 -25.76
C ILE A 231 -8.94 -2.27 -24.70
N ILE A 232 -7.68 -2.70 -24.64
CA ILE A 232 -7.13 -3.61 -23.62
C ILE A 232 -6.07 -2.87 -22.81
N LEU A 233 -6.13 -2.97 -21.48
CA LEU A 233 -5.12 -2.48 -20.55
C LEU A 233 -4.67 -3.60 -19.61
N THR A 234 -3.37 -3.88 -19.56
CA THR A 234 -2.77 -4.91 -18.71
C THR A 234 -1.61 -4.37 -17.87
N GLU A 235 -1.23 -5.13 -16.82
CA GLU A 235 0.04 -4.97 -16.09
C GLU A 235 0.22 -3.56 -15.50
N GLY A 236 -0.66 -3.13 -14.59
CA GLY A 236 -0.47 -1.93 -13.78
C GLY A 236 -0.72 -0.58 -14.47
N SER A 237 -1.15 -0.56 -15.74
CA SER A 237 -1.37 0.69 -16.47
C SER A 237 -2.39 1.62 -15.78
N LYS A 238 -2.08 2.92 -15.72
CA LYS A 238 -2.92 3.99 -15.13
C LYS A 238 -3.43 5.00 -16.16
N SER A 239 -3.59 4.55 -17.40
CA SER A 239 -3.97 5.40 -18.54
C SER A 239 -5.33 6.08 -18.36
N THR A 240 -5.55 7.19 -19.06
CA THR A 240 -6.83 7.91 -19.08
C THR A 240 -7.56 7.70 -20.39
N LEU A 241 -8.80 7.21 -20.32
CA LEU A 241 -9.69 7.00 -21.46
C LEU A 241 -10.81 8.03 -21.37
N GLU A 242 -10.81 9.02 -22.25
CA GLU A 242 -11.78 10.12 -22.24
C GLU A 242 -12.54 10.28 -23.57
N SER A 243 -13.87 10.38 -23.51
CA SER A 243 -14.70 10.75 -24.68
C SER A 243 -14.52 9.85 -25.93
N ASN A 244 -14.11 8.60 -25.76
CA ASN A 244 -13.98 7.66 -26.87
C ASN A 244 -15.34 7.05 -27.23
N ARG A 245 -15.51 6.69 -28.50
CA ARG A 245 -16.71 6.02 -29.03
C ARG A 245 -16.38 4.61 -29.48
N LEU A 246 -16.86 3.61 -28.73
CA LEU A 246 -16.56 2.20 -28.94
C LEU A 246 -17.83 1.46 -29.40
N ILE A 247 -17.86 0.91 -30.60
CA ILE A 247 -19.09 0.40 -31.25
C ILE A 247 -18.90 -1.03 -31.77
N ASP A 248 -19.80 -1.94 -31.43
CA ASP A 248 -19.85 -3.30 -31.98
C ASP A 248 -18.53 -4.08 -31.84
N ASN A 249 -17.79 -3.82 -30.76
CA ASN A 249 -16.60 -4.59 -30.38
C ASN A 249 -17.03 -5.70 -29.42
N ARG A 250 -16.38 -6.87 -29.47
CA ARG A 250 -16.73 -7.96 -28.54
C ARG A 250 -16.59 -7.52 -27.07
N LEU A 251 -15.50 -6.84 -26.71
CA LEU A 251 -15.36 -6.11 -25.45
C LEU A 251 -15.16 -4.62 -25.77
N GLY A 252 -15.82 -3.72 -25.04
CA GLY A 252 -15.55 -2.28 -25.16
C GLY A 252 -14.17 -1.94 -24.57
N VAL A 253 -14.08 -1.95 -23.24
CA VAL A 253 -12.82 -1.79 -22.49
C VAL A 253 -12.56 -3.02 -21.63
N SER A 254 -11.34 -3.55 -21.69
CA SER A 254 -10.89 -4.68 -20.87
C SER A 254 -9.72 -4.25 -19.99
N CYS A 255 -9.87 -4.34 -18.68
CA CYS A 255 -8.82 -4.06 -17.69
C CYS A 255 -8.44 -5.35 -16.99
N ASN A 256 -7.16 -5.72 -17.05
CA ASN A 256 -6.62 -6.93 -16.42
C ASN A 256 -5.41 -6.54 -15.57
N GLY A 257 -5.60 -6.48 -14.25
CA GLY A 257 -4.59 -5.96 -13.32
C GLY A 257 -4.14 -4.53 -13.61
N SER A 258 -5.07 -3.67 -14.06
CA SER A 258 -4.80 -2.27 -14.43
C SER A 258 -5.83 -1.31 -13.83
N ASP A 259 -5.41 -0.07 -13.57
CA ASP A 259 -6.16 0.93 -12.79
C ASP A 259 -6.43 2.23 -13.59
N PRO A 260 -7.02 2.17 -14.81
CA PRO A 260 -7.27 3.37 -15.59
C PRO A 260 -8.39 4.26 -15.03
N MET A 261 -8.37 5.53 -15.45
CA MET A 261 -9.53 6.40 -15.37
C MET A 261 -10.33 6.31 -16.68
N ILE A 262 -11.56 5.80 -16.61
CA ILE A 262 -12.48 5.64 -17.74
C ILE A 262 -13.59 6.66 -17.58
N LYS A 263 -13.54 7.75 -18.34
CA LYS A 263 -14.43 8.91 -18.18
C LYS A 263 -15.16 9.31 -19.47
N GLY A 264 -16.47 9.50 -19.40
CA GLY A 264 -17.21 10.16 -20.48
C GLY A 264 -17.26 9.40 -21.82
N ASN A 265 -16.95 8.10 -21.82
CA ASN A 265 -16.91 7.30 -23.05
C ASN A 265 -18.31 6.80 -23.44
N SER A 266 -18.54 6.62 -24.75
CA SER A 266 -19.75 6.04 -25.32
C SER A 266 -19.46 4.63 -25.84
N ILE A 267 -19.99 3.61 -25.17
CA ILE A 267 -19.76 2.19 -25.48
C ILE A 267 -21.07 1.54 -25.90
N ALA A 268 -21.12 0.92 -27.07
CA ALA A 268 -22.34 0.33 -27.63
C ALA A 268 -22.10 -1.06 -28.22
N GLY A 269 -22.99 -2.00 -27.90
CA GLY A 269 -22.95 -3.38 -28.39
C GLY A 269 -21.96 -4.28 -27.62
N GLY A 270 -21.64 -5.43 -28.21
CA GLY A 270 -20.65 -6.37 -27.67
C GLY A 270 -21.15 -7.36 -26.61
N GLU A 271 -20.22 -8.12 -26.03
CA GLU A 271 -20.47 -8.97 -24.86
C GLU A 271 -20.46 -8.14 -23.57
N TYR A 272 -19.41 -7.37 -23.36
CA TYR A 272 -19.23 -6.49 -22.20
C TYR A 272 -18.87 -5.09 -22.64
N GLY A 273 -19.52 -4.08 -22.04
CA GLY A 273 -19.11 -2.69 -22.23
C GLY A 273 -17.75 -2.44 -21.58
N ILE A 274 -17.64 -2.71 -20.28
CA ILE A 274 -16.38 -2.68 -19.53
C ILE A 274 -16.21 -4.02 -18.79
N ARG A 275 -15.03 -4.63 -18.87
CA ARG A 275 -14.68 -5.88 -18.19
C ARG A 275 -13.42 -5.70 -17.33
N LEU A 276 -13.51 -6.07 -16.05
CA LEU A 276 -12.42 -5.98 -15.07
C LEU A 276 -12.03 -7.38 -14.58
N GLU A 277 -10.73 -7.67 -14.56
CA GLU A 277 -10.15 -8.96 -14.16
C GLU A 277 -8.82 -8.79 -13.41
N ASN A 278 -8.45 -9.82 -12.63
CA ASN A 278 -7.14 -10.00 -12.01
C ASN A 278 -6.63 -8.77 -11.21
N ASP A 279 -7.34 -8.41 -10.15
CA ASP A 279 -6.99 -7.31 -9.24
C ASP A 279 -6.91 -5.93 -9.91
N ALA A 280 -7.87 -5.61 -10.79
CA ALA A 280 -8.03 -4.27 -11.38
C ALA A 280 -8.86 -3.33 -10.48
N TYR A 281 -8.41 -2.07 -10.33
CA TYR A 281 -9.05 -1.04 -9.50
C TYR A 281 -9.33 0.30 -10.22
N PRO A 282 -10.00 0.31 -11.38
CA PRO A 282 -10.24 1.54 -12.13
C PRO A 282 -11.28 2.49 -11.51
N ILE A 283 -11.24 3.73 -11.96
CA ILE A 283 -12.29 4.73 -11.75
C ILE A 283 -13.13 4.82 -13.03
N ILE A 284 -14.42 4.51 -12.92
CA ILE A 284 -15.37 4.48 -14.05
C ILE A 284 -16.44 5.53 -13.80
N VAL A 285 -16.40 6.64 -14.54
CA VAL A 285 -17.27 7.80 -14.28
C VAL A 285 -17.87 8.41 -15.55
N GLU A 286 -19.13 8.84 -15.49
CA GLU A 286 -19.80 9.58 -16.59
C GLU A 286 -19.86 8.83 -17.95
N ASN A 287 -19.68 7.52 -17.98
CA ASN A 287 -19.75 6.75 -19.24
C ASN A 287 -21.19 6.42 -19.62
N THR A 288 -21.45 6.35 -20.92
CA THR A 288 -22.70 5.84 -21.49
C THR A 288 -22.45 4.48 -22.12
N ILE A 289 -23.05 3.43 -21.55
CA ILE A 289 -22.90 2.04 -22.00
C ILE A 289 -24.26 1.55 -22.49
N SER A 290 -24.30 0.92 -23.66
CA SER A 290 -25.55 0.47 -24.26
C SER A 290 -25.45 -0.89 -24.94
N ASP A 291 -26.53 -1.67 -24.88
CA ASP A 291 -26.76 -2.85 -25.71
C ASP A 291 -25.70 -3.98 -25.60
N SER A 292 -25.00 -4.09 -24.47
CA SER A 292 -24.10 -5.21 -24.21
C SER A 292 -24.87 -6.51 -23.92
N SER A 293 -24.47 -7.61 -24.55
CA SER A 293 -25.22 -8.88 -24.52
C SER A 293 -25.09 -9.67 -23.21
N LYS A 294 -23.97 -9.53 -22.48
CA LYS A 294 -23.74 -10.14 -21.15
C LYS A 294 -23.92 -9.14 -20.02
N ALA A 295 -23.05 -8.13 -19.92
CA ALA A 295 -23.19 -7.08 -18.92
C ALA A 295 -22.67 -5.72 -19.41
N GLY A 296 -23.26 -4.61 -18.94
CA GLY A 296 -22.71 -3.28 -19.18
C GLY A 296 -21.32 -3.14 -18.56
N ILE A 297 -21.21 -3.49 -17.27
CA ILE A 297 -19.92 -3.58 -16.55
C ILE A 297 -19.83 -4.95 -15.87
N GLY A 298 -18.79 -5.73 -16.17
CA GLY A 298 -18.49 -7.01 -15.53
C GLY A 298 -17.20 -6.95 -14.72
N ILE A 299 -17.24 -7.41 -13.47
CA ILE A 299 -16.14 -7.30 -12.50
C ILE A 299 -15.87 -8.67 -11.90
N PHE A 300 -14.65 -9.17 -12.08
CA PHE A 300 -14.24 -10.52 -11.67
C PHE A 300 -12.91 -10.41 -10.91
N GLN A 301 -12.89 -10.80 -9.64
CA GLN A 301 -11.68 -10.71 -8.79
C GLN A 301 -11.03 -9.32 -8.86
N SER A 302 -11.84 -8.26 -8.75
CA SER A 302 -11.43 -6.87 -9.00
C SER A 302 -12.35 -5.92 -8.25
N SER A 303 -12.05 -4.62 -8.14
CA SER A 303 -12.95 -3.66 -7.47
C SER A 303 -12.80 -2.25 -8.00
N ALA A 304 -13.88 -1.66 -8.49
CA ALA A 304 -13.86 -0.30 -9.06
C ALA A 304 -14.66 0.72 -8.25
N SER A 305 -14.37 2.00 -8.49
CA SER A 305 -15.32 3.08 -8.22
C SER A 305 -16.15 3.34 -9.47
N ILE A 306 -17.47 3.18 -9.38
CA ILE A 306 -18.41 3.27 -10.51
C ILE A 306 -19.45 4.33 -10.19
N GLU A 307 -19.29 5.52 -10.79
CA GLU A 307 -20.10 6.68 -10.46
C GLU A 307 -20.71 7.40 -11.67
N ASN A 308 -21.95 7.87 -11.58
CA ASN A 308 -22.59 8.71 -12.61
C ASN A 308 -22.63 8.10 -14.03
N ASN A 309 -22.54 6.78 -14.18
CA ASN A 309 -22.64 6.13 -15.48
C ASN A 309 -24.09 5.89 -15.88
N THR A 310 -24.37 5.91 -17.18
CA THR A 310 -25.67 5.56 -17.76
C THR A 310 -25.54 4.25 -18.53
N ILE A 311 -26.21 3.20 -18.08
CA ILE A 311 -26.20 1.87 -18.68
C ILE A 311 -27.60 1.55 -19.19
N THR A 312 -27.75 1.28 -20.49
CA THR A 312 -29.06 1.10 -21.14
C THR A 312 -29.10 -0.14 -22.02
N PHE A 313 -30.27 -0.74 -22.18
CA PHE A 313 -30.44 -1.90 -23.05
C PHE A 313 -31.70 -1.75 -23.91
N LYS A 314 -31.62 -2.16 -25.18
CA LYS A 314 -32.78 -2.28 -26.05
C LYS A 314 -33.62 -3.52 -25.67
N PRO A 315 -34.96 -3.42 -25.60
CA PRO A 315 -35.84 -4.50 -25.14
C PRO A 315 -35.76 -5.82 -25.94
N ALA A 316 -35.33 -5.77 -27.21
CA ALA A 316 -35.39 -6.92 -28.13
C ALA A 316 -34.10 -7.75 -28.25
N ASN A 317 -32.93 -7.27 -27.77
CA ASN A 317 -31.63 -7.74 -28.28
C ASN A 317 -30.72 -8.48 -27.29
N VAL A 318 -31.17 -8.82 -26.08
CA VAL A 318 -30.25 -9.31 -25.04
C VAL A 318 -30.67 -10.67 -24.48
N ALA A 319 -29.76 -11.63 -24.38
CA ALA A 319 -30.05 -12.97 -23.84
C ALA A 319 -29.96 -13.03 -22.29
N VAL A 320 -29.02 -12.29 -21.69
CA VAL A 320 -28.74 -12.28 -20.23
C VAL A 320 -28.85 -10.88 -19.63
N GLY A 321 -28.11 -9.91 -20.17
CA GLY A 321 -28.32 -8.46 -19.98
C GLY A 321 -28.33 -7.96 -18.54
N TYR A 322 -27.19 -8.02 -17.87
CA TYR A 322 -26.99 -7.38 -16.55
C TYR A 322 -26.50 -5.94 -16.71
N GLY A 323 -26.94 -5.01 -15.87
CA GLY A 323 -26.33 -3.68 -15.84
C GLY A 323 -24.89 -3.74 -15.35
N ILE A 324 -24.72 -4.16 -14.09
CA ILE A 324 -23.41 -4.40 -13.46
C ILE A 324 -23.39 -5.82 -12.88
N TYR A 325 -22.31 -6.55 -13.08
CA TYR A 325 -22.11 -7.90 -12.54
C TYR A 325 -20.81 -7.95 -11.73
N CYS A 326 -20.88 -8.39 -10.48
CA CYS A 326 -19.75 -8.48 -9.56
C CYS A 326 -19.52 -9.93 -9.11
N GLU A 327 -18.28 -10.41 -9.15
CA GLU A 327 -17.89 -11.72 -8.64
C GLU A 327 -16.50 -11.66 -7.99
N GLU A 328 -16.37 -12.17 -6.77
CA GLU A 328 -15.19 -12.01 -5.90
C GLU A 328 -14.73 -10.55 -5.79
N SER A 329 -15.69 -9.63 -5.72
CA SER A 329 -15.47 -8.20 -5.95
C SER A 329 -16.21 -7.32 -4.93
N SER A 330 -15.62 -6.20 -4.50
CA SER A 330 -16.22 -5.25 -3.55
C SER A 330 -16.22 -3.79 -4.07
N PRO A 331 -16.80 -3.51 -5.25
CA PRO A 331 -16.81 -2.17 -5.84
C PRO A 331 -17.72 -1.19 -5.07
N ARG A 332 -17.47 0.11 -5.27
CA ARG A 332 -18.40 1.19 -4.90
C ARG A 332 -19.22 1.58 -6.13
N ILE A 333 -20.54 1.45 -6.03
CA ILE A 333 -21.47 1.70 -7.13
C ILE A 333 -22.42 2.81 -6.69
N ALA A 334 -22.25 4.03 -7.21
CA ALA A 334 -23.07 5.16 -6.80
C ALA A 334 -23.60 6.03 -7.94
N ARG A 335 -24.82 6.57 -7.80
CA ARG A 335 -25.39 7.57 -8.73
C ARG A 335 -25.48 7.13 -10.20
N ASN A 336 -25.47 5.83 -10.47
CA ASN A 336 -25.60 5.31 -11.84
C ASN A 336 -27.08 5.23 -12.24
N LYS A 337 -27.35 5.38 -13.54
CA LYS A 337 -28.65 5.15 -14.16
C LYS A 337 -28.59 3.85 -14.95
N ILE A 338 -29.30 2.81 -14.51
CA ILE A 338 -29.33 1.50 -15.17
C ILE A 338 -30.75 1.23 -15.67
N LEU A 339 -30.92 1.18 -16.99
CA LEU A 339 -32.24 1.17 -17.62
C LEU A 339 -32.44 -0.07 -18.50
N ASN A 340 -33.63 -0.68 -18.42
CA ASN A 340 -34.11 -1.73 -19.33
C ASN A 340 -33.26 -3.02 -19.37
N SER A 341 -32.47 -3.31 -18.34
CA SER A 341 -31.69 -4.54 -18.30
C SER A 341 -32.61 -5.77 -18.20
N LYS A 342 -32.34 -6.82 -18.98
CA LYS A 342 -33.31 -7.92 -19.13
C LYS A 342 -33.51 -8.74 -17.85
N ARG A 343 -32.41 -9.05 -17.14
CA ARG A 343 -32.45 -9.94 -15.96
C ARG A 343 -32.31 -9.17 -14.65
N ALA A 344 -31.22 -8.44 -14.47
CA ALA A 344 -31.00 -7.65 -13.26
C ALA A 344 -30.26 -6.34 -13.54
N GLY A 345 -30.53 -5.31 -12.75
CA GLY A 345 -29.76 -4.06 -12.77
C GLY A 345 -28.34 -4.29 -12.27
N ILE A 346 -28.20 -4.80 -11.05
CA ILE A 346 -26.91 -5.15 -10.44
C ILE A 346 -26.97 -6.60 -9.95
N VAL A 347 -25.95 -7.39 -10.26
CA VAL A 347 -25.78 -8.77 -9.77
C VAL A 347 -24.59 -8.84 -8.84
N VAL A 348 -24.78 -9.49 -7.69
CA VAL A 348 -23.76 -9.69 -6.67
C VAL A 348 -23.51 -11.18 -6.50
N GLY A 349 -22.34 -11.60 -6.97
CA GLY A 349 -21.87 -12.97 -7.08
C GLY A 349 -21.11 -13.48 -5.86
N LEU A 350 -20.47 -14.64 -6.03
CA LEU A 350 -19.62 -15.30 -5.03
C LEU A 350 -18.69 -14.30 -4.33
N ARG A 351 -18.63 -14.33 -2.99
CA ARG A 351 -17.68 -13.56 -2.15
C ARG A 351 -17.64 -12.05 -2.45
N SER A 352 -18.75 -11.47 -2.91
CA SER A 352 -18.80 -10.07 -3.31
C SER A 352 -19.55 -9.20 -2.30
N ASN A 353 -18.95 -8.07 -1.92
CA ASN A 353 -19.49 -7.16 -0.89
C ASN A 353 -19.53 -5.70 -1.38
N PRO A 354 -20.23 -5.38 -2.48
CA PRO A 354 -20.27 -4.02 -3.02
C PRO A 354 -21.07 -3.06 -2.13
N ILE A 355 -20.70 -1.77 -2.18
CA ILE A 355 -21.50 -0.67 -1.61
C ILE A 355 -22.30 -0.03 -2.74
N ILE A 356 -23.64 -0.10 -2.68
CA ILE A 356 -24.57 0.32 -3.74
C ILE A 356 -25.44 1.46 -3.21
N ARG A 357 -25.22 2.71 -3.66
CA ARG A 357 -25.97 3.87 -3.15
C ARG A 357 -26.42 4.88 -4.20
N TYR A 358 -27.58 5.51 -4.02
CA TYR A 358 -28.03 6.61 -4.89
C TYR A 358 -28.21 6.24 -6.38
N ASN A 359 -28.32 4.96 -6.73
CA ASN A 359 -28.52 4.53 -8.12
C ASN A 359 -30.00 4.56 -8.50
N THR A 360 -30.28 4.86 -9.77
CA THR A 360 -31.62 4.74 -10.38
C THR A 360 -31.64 3.52 -11.28
N ILE A 361 -32.45 2.52 -10.96
CA ILE A 361 -32.51 1.24 -11.69
C ILE A 361 -33.96 0.95 -12.11
N THR A 362 -34.31 1.14 -13.39
CA THR A 362 -35.71 1.05 -13.89
C THR A 362 -35.85 0.28 -15.21
N GLY A 363 -36.98 -0.42 -15.43
CA GLY A 363 -37.25 -1.16 -16.68
C GLY A 363 -36.74 -2.62 -16.72
N GLN A 364 -36.32 -3.18 -15.59
CA GLN A 364 -35.69 -4.51 -15.47
C GLN A 364 -36.54 -5.57 -14.77
N GLY A 365 -36.11 -6.84 -14.84
CA GLY A 365 -36.65 -7.96 -14.04
C GLY A 365 -36.37 -7.85 -12.53
N TYR A 366 -35.10 -7.72 -12.13
CA TYR A 366 -34.65 -7.56 -10.73
C TYR A 366 -33.82 -6.28 -10.55
N GLY A 367 -34.08 -5.45 -9.53
CA GLY A 367 -33.24 -4.26 -9.23
C GLY A 367 -31.80 -4.62 -8.88
N VAL A 368 -31.62 -5.29 -7.73
CA VAL A 368 -30.35 -5.88 -7.30
C VAL A 368 -30.57 -7.37 -6.98
N LEU A 369 -29.75 -8.24 -7.56
CA LEU A 369 -29.83 -9.69 -7.41
C LEU A 369 -28.58 -10.23 -6.70
N SER A 370 -28.76 -10.85 -5.53
CA SER A 370 -27.71 -11.64 -4.87
C SER A 370 -27.90 -13.11 -5.25
N ASN A 371 -26.92 -13.71 -5.93
CA ASN A 371 -27.05 -15.08 -6.43
C ASN A 371 -26.20 -16.12 -5.66
N HIS A 372 -25.46 -15.69 -4.62
CA HIS A 372 -24.61 -16.57 -3.81
C HIS A 372 -24.73 -16.30 -2.30
N LYS A 373 -24.56 -17.34 -1.46
CA LYS A 373 -24.71 -17.25 0.02
C LYS A 373 -23.67 -16.37 0.72
N THR A 374 -22.52 -16.18 0.08
CA THR A 374 -21.37 -15.40 0.61
C THR A 374 -21.33 -13.97 0.07
N ALA A 375 -22.39 -13.55 -0.63
CA ALA A 375 -22.53 -12.19 -1.13
C ALA A 375 -23.23 -11.32 -0.08
N HIS A 376 -22.57 -10.24 0.36
CA HIS A 376 -23.11 -9.32 1.36
C HIS A 376 -23.09 -7.87 0.85
N PRO A 377 -23.95 -7.50 -0.13
CA PRO A 377 -24.02 -6.13 -0.61
C PRO A 377 -24.63 -5.18 0.43
N ILE A 378 -24.12 -3.96 0.48
CA ILE A 378 -24.67 -2.87 1.30
C ILE A 378 -25.47 -1.93 0.39
N LEU A 379 -26.78 -1.80 0.63
CA LEU A 379 -27.65 -0.93 -0.15
C LEU A 379 -28.14 0.25 0.69
N SER A 380 -28.10 1.48 0.15
CA SER A 380 -28.84 2.61 0.72
C SER A 380 -29.28 3.59 -0.36
N ASP A 381 -30.45 4.23 -0.19
CA ASP A 381 -30.85 5.39 -1.00
C ASP A 381 -30.94 5.15 -2.53
N ASN A 382 -31.32 3.95 -2.98
CA ASN A 382 -31.46 3.62 -4.41
C ASN A 382 -32.93 3.68 -4.86
N ILE A 383 -33.20 4.15 -6.09
CA ILE A 383 -34.54 4.24 -6.69
C ILE A 383 -34.78 3.01 -7.58
N MET A 384 -35.70 2.12 -7.20
CA MET A 384 -35.98 0.87 -7.91
C MET A 384 -37.49 0.47 -7.85
N PRO A 385 -38.19 0.29 -9.00
CA PRO A 385 -39.63 -0.02 -9.02
C PRO A 385 -39.98 -1.45 -8.58
N ASN A 386 -39.04 -2.39 -8.74
CA ASN A 386 -39.21 -3.79 -8.35
C ASN A 386 -37.97 -4.26 -7.58
N PRO A 387 -37.95 -4.10 -6.25
CA PRO A 387 -36.80 -4.42 -5.41
C PRO A 387 -36.73 -5.92 -5.12
N ASN A 388 -37.17 -6.80 -6.04
CA ASN A 388 -37.03 -8.25 -5.84
C ASN A 388 -35.54 -8.57 -5.60
N VAL A 389 -35.16 -8.69 -4.34
CA VAL A 389 -33.86 -9.17 -3.92
C VAL A 389 -34.04 -10.62 -3.53
N ALA A 390 -33.68 -11.54 -4.42
CA ALA A 390 -33.59 -12.95 -4.06
C ALA A 390 -32.33 -13.16 -3.20
N ASN A 391 -32.44 -13.95 -2.12
CA ASN A 391 -31.36 -14.36 -1.20
C ASN A 391 -30.63 -13.26 -0.39
N LEU A 392 -31.34 -12.28 0.16
CA LEU A 392 -30.83 -11.56 1.35
C LEU A 392 -31.53 -12.04 2.62
N ASN A 393 -30.77 -12.15 3.72
CA ASN A 393 -31.27 -12.43 5.06
C ASN A 393 -32.47 -11.53 5.42
N SER A 394 -33.38 -12.04 6.25
CA SER A 394 -34.66 -11.41 6.60
C SER A 394 -34.56 -9.98 7.15
N GLU A 395 -33.43 -9.59 7.74
CA GLU A 395 -33.18 -8.22 8.23
C GLU A 395 -33.08 -7.17 7.10
N PHE A 396 -32.67 -7.54 5.89
CA PHE A 396 -32.45 -6.59 4.79
C PHE A 396 -33.73 -6.26 3.97
N LYS A 397 -34.74 -7.13 4.03
CA LYS A 397 -36.06 -6.86 3.42
C LYS A 397 -36.82 -5.72 4.13
N GLU A 398 -36.48 -5.43 5.38
CA GLU A 398 -37.12 -4.36 6.16
C GLU A 398 -36.56 -2.98 5.81
N GLN A 399 -35.25 -2.85 5.56
CA GLN A 399 -34.64 -1.57 5.17
C GLN A 399 -35.05 -1.08 3.77
N SER A 400 -35.29 -2.01 2.84
CA SER A 400 -35.72 -1.71 1.46
C SER A 400 -37.22 -1.39 1.34
N ARG A 401 -38.03 -1.79 2.32
CA ARG A 401 -39.46 -1.38 2.43
C ARG A 401 -39.66 0.07 2.87
N ILE A 402 -38.67 0.69 3.50
CA ILE A 402 -38.78 2.05 4.05
C ILE A 402 -38.74 3.12 2.93
N SER A 403 -38.33 2.79 1.70
CA SER A 403 -38.35 3.70 0.55
C SER A 403 -39.55 3.53 -0.39
N LEU A 404 -40.57 2.75 0.00
CA LEU A 404 -41.82 2.60 -0.72
C LEU A 404 -42.98 3.05 0.18
N ASN A 405 -43.14 4.36 0.33
CA ASN A 405 -44.43 5.05 0.55
C ASN A 405 -44.18 6.57 0.66
N ASN A 406 -44.63 7.30 -0.38
CA ASN A 406 -44.86 8.75 -0.52
C ASN A 406 -44.02 9.45 -1.61
N PRO A 407 -44.63 9.71 -2.79
CA PRO A 407 -44.05 10.61 -3.79
C PRO A 407 -44.16 12.12 -3.47
N ASP A 408 -44.87 12.53 -2.41
CA ASP A 408 -45.32 13.93 -2.27
C ASP A 408 -44.69 14.79 -1.14
N GLU A 409 -43.69 14.30 -0.40
CA GLU A 409 -43.01 15.12 0.63
C GLU A 409 -41.57 15.47 0.23
N PHE A 410 -41.41 16.27 -0.82
CA PHE A 410 -40.18 17.03 -1.07
C PHE A 410 -40.46 18.54 -1.20
N THR A 411 -41.31 19.08 -0.33
CA THR A 411 -41.31 20.51 0.01
C THR A 411 -41.76 20.69 1.45
N GLN A 412 -40.79 20.65 2.38
CA GLN A 412 -40.73 21.41 3.65
C GLN A 412 -39.86 20.66 4.65
N SER A 413 -38.60 21.11 4.77
CA SER A 413 -37.81 20.84 5.96
C SER A 413 -38.27 21.76 7.09
N LYS A 414 -38.83 21.21 8.18
CA LYS A 414 -38.70 21.72 9.56
C LYS A 414 -39.44 20.84 10.58
N SER A 415 -38.69 20.51 11.64
CA SER A 415 -39.14 20.14 13.00
C SER A 415 -39.30 18.64 13.37
N ILE A 416 -38.34 18.18 14.18
CA ILE A 416 -38.45 17.47 15.47
C ILE A 416 -39.33 16.19 15.54
N ALA A 417 -38.61 15.07 15.68
CA ALA A 417 -38.78 13.95 16.63
C ALA A 417 -40.13 13.74 17.36
N LYS A 418 -40.68 12.52 17.24
CA LYS A 418 -41.17 11.70 18.38
C LYS A 418 -41.45 10.23 18.00
N HIS A 419 -40.89 9.33 18.81
CA HIS A 419 -41.28 7.95 19.12
C HIS A 419 -41.32 6.85 18.04
N ARG A 420 -40.32 5.95 18.12
CA ARG A 420 -40.48 4.51 17.89
C ARG A 420 -41.04 3.85 19.16
N GLN A 421 -42.07 3.01 19.01
CA GLN A 421 -42.33 1.86 19.89
C GLN A 421 -42.27 0.58 19.04
N THR A 422 -41.57 -0.42 19.54
CA THR A 422 -41.57 -1.83 19.10
C THR A 422 -41.97 -2.71 20.32
N PRO A 423 -42.05 -4.04 20.21
CA PRO A 423 -43.27 -4.82 19.96
C PRO A 423 -43.51 -5.87 21.07
N SER A 424 -44.52 -6.74 20.95
CA SER A 424 -44.54 -8.01 21.69
C SER A 424 -45.27 -9.13 20.96
N GLU A 425 -44.47 -10.05 20.43
CA GLU A 425 -44.49 -11.53 20.53
C GLU A 425 -45.80 -12.34 20.55
N GLY A 426 -45.80 -13.44 19.77
CA GLY A 426 -46.11 -14.77 20.34
C GLY A 426 -47.13 -15.67 19.63
N GLN A 427 -46.66 -16.47 18.66
CA GLN A 427 -47.00 -17.89 18.36
C GLN A 427 -48.44 -18.35 17.95
N LYS A 428 -48.55 -18.71 16.65
CA LYS A 428 -49.20 -19.85 15.89
C LYS A 428 -50.00 -20.95 16.64
N PRO A 429 -50.73 -21.88 15.94
CA PRO A 429 -51.15 -21.98 14.51
C PRO A 429 -52.66 -22.37 14.30
N GLU A 430 -53.21 -22.31 13.08
CA GLU A 430 -53.83 -23.45 12.36
C GLU A 430 -54.69 -23.09 11.13
N VAL A 431 -54.86 -24.13 10.30
CA VAL A 431 -55.29 -24.25 8.91
C VAL A 431 -56.82 -24.26 8.77
N MET A 432 -57.40 -23.62 7.74
CA MET A 432 -58.27 -24.23 6.69
C MET A 432 -59.22 -23.24 5.98
N LYS A 433 -59.10 -23.25 4.64
CA LYS A 433 -60.15 -23.30 3.59
C LYS A 433 -61.39 -22.39 3.73
N LYS A 434 -61.63 -21.52 2.72
CA LYS A 434 -62.55 -21.76 1.57
C LYS A 434 -62.75 -20.51 0.68
N LYS A 435 -62.53 -20.74 -0.62
CA LYS A 435 -63.39 -20.44 -1.80
C LYS A 435 -64.23 -19.13 -1.90
N VAL A 436 -63.94 -18.43 -3.01
CA VAL A 436 -64.82 -18.12 -4.19
C VAL A 436 -65.58 -16.79 -4.24
N SER A 437 -65.67 -16.32 -5.50
CA SER A 437 -66.56 -15.32 -6.14
C SER A 437 -66.14 -13.86 -6.05
N GLU A 438 -66.32 -13.01 -7.05
CA GLU A 438 -66.43 -13.05 -8.53
C GLU A 438 -66.62 -11.59 -8.95
N SER A 439 -66.26 -11.28 -10.21
CA SER A 439 -66.76 -10.13 -11.00
C SER A 439 -66.36 -8.72 -10.54
N SER A 440 -66.12 -7.70 -11.38
CA SER A 440 -66.28 -7.51 -12.82
C SER A 440 -65.49 -6.23 -13.24
N LEU A 441 -64.83 -6.31 -14.39
CA LEU A 441 -64.54 -5.19 -15.31
C LEU A 441 -65.84 -4.85 -16.10
N PRO A 442 -66.03 -3.74 -16.85
CA PRO A 442 -65.09 -3.06 -17.79
C PRO A 442 -65.12 -1.50 -17.72
N ALA A 443 -64.09 -0.74 -18.14
CA ALA A 443 -63.50 -0.42 -19.47
C ALA A 443 -64.09 0.84 -20.16
N ASP A 444 -63.25 1.43 -21.04
CA ASP A 444 -63.47 2.53 -22.02
C ASP A 444 -63.31 4.00 -21.53
N ALA A 445 -62.72 4.95 -22.27
CA ALA A 445 -61.85 4.96 -23.44
C ALA A 445 -61.28 6.40 -23.63
N VAL A 446 -60.00 6.49 -24.03
CA VAL A 446 -59.45 7.26 -25.16
C VAL A 446 -59.91 8.73 -25.42
N HIS A 447 -59.00 9.73 -25.37
CA HIS A 447 -58.42 10.47 -26.53
C HIS A 447 -57.66 11.78 -26.16
N GLN A 448 -56.48 11.93 -26.79
CA GLN A 448 -55.88 13.13 -27.44
C GLN A 448 -55.50 14.42 -26.66
N ALA A 449 -54.18 14.60 -26.55
CA ALA A 449 -53.33 15.62 -27.20
C ALA A 449 -53.80 17.08 -27.40
N SER A 450 -52.94 18.03 -26.99
CA SER A 450 -52.42 19.22 -27.73
C SER A 450 -51.92 20.29 -26.72
N THR A 451 -50.60 20.49 -26.59
CA THR A 451 -49.74 21.54 -27.19
C THR A 451 -49.90 22.99 -26.69
N SER A 452 -48.74 23.49 -26.23
CA SER A 452 -48.07 24.76 -26.55
C SER A 452 -48.33 26.06 -25.76
N SER A 453 -47.17 26.60 -25.33
CA SER A 453 -46.70 27.99 -25.36
C SER A 453 -47.28 28.99 -24.36
N PHE A 454 -46.42 29.63 -23.57
CA PHE A 454 -45.82 30.92 -23.94
C PHE A 454 -44.68 31.27 -22.96
N ALA A 455 -43.57 31.75 -23.52
CA ALA A 455 -42.49 32.42 -22.81
C ALA A 455 -42.81 33.92 -22.71
N GLU A 456 -42.36 34.61 -21.65
CA GLU A 456 -41.30 35.64 -21.75
C GLU A 456 -41.10 36.47 -20.47
N ARG A 457 -39.85 36.94 -20.36
CA ARG A 457 -39.34 38.18 -19.74
C ARG A 457 -39.09 38.26 -18.23
N ILE A 458 -37.87 37.83 -17.90
CA ILE A 458 -36.74 38.66 -17.42
C ILE A 458 -37.06 40.13 -17.08
N GLN A 459 -36.80 40.54 -15.83
CA GLN A 459 -35.88 41.66 -15.57
C GLN A 459 -35.27 41.65 -14.15
N THR A 460 -34.01 42.06 -14.16
CA THR A 460 -32.93 42.02 -13.18
C THR A 460 -32.92 43.17 -12.16
N LYS A 461 -32.09 42.97 -11.11
CA LYS A 461 -31.25 43.92 -10.32
C LYS A 461 -31.58 43.87 -8.82
N SER A 462 -30.71 43.36 -7.95
CA SER A 462 -29.35 43.78 -7.52
C SER A 462 -29.36 44.76 -6.34
N GLU A 463 -28.61 44.37 -5.31
CA GLU A 463 -27.85 45.19 -4.34
C GLU A 463 -28.49 45.77 -3.06
N ASN A 464 -27.88 45.32 -1.96
CA ASN A 464 -27.29 46.08 -0.85
C ASN A 464 -28.12 46.79 0.24
N SER A 465 -27.70 46.43 1.47
CA SER A 465 -27.35 47.31 2.60
C SER A 465 -28.37 47.59 3.71
N SER A 466 -27.84 47.34 4.91
CA SER A 466 -28.09 47.91 6.24
C SER A 466 -28.83 49.26 6.33
N ALA A 467 -29.72 49.41 7.32
CA ALA A 467 -29.48 50.17 8.55
C ALA A 467 -30.77 50.44 9.37
N CYS A 468 -30.59 50.39 10.70
CA CYS A 468 -31.34 50.97 11.82
C CYS A 468 -32.44 52.03 11.54
N ALA A 469 -33.55 52.00 12.30
CA ALA A 469 -33.70 52.66 13.61
C ALA A 469 -35.17 52.83 14.09
N LYS A 470 -35.38 52.52 15.38
CA LYS A 470 -36.22 53.18 16.42
C LYS A 470 -37.76 53.28 16.28
N ILE A 471 -38.46 52.87 17.36
CA ILE A 471 -39.19 53.69 18.37
C ILE A 471 -39.87 52.68 19.33
N GLU A 472 -39.30 52.44 20.51
CA GLU A 472 -39.65 52.93 21.86
C GLU A 472 -40.47 51.92 22.70
N SER A 473 -40.13 51.90 23.99
CA SER A 473 -40.63 51.01 25.04
C SER A 473 -41.36 51.85 26.10
N PRO A 474 -42.06 51.23 27.07
CA PRO A 474 -41.39 51.11 28.37
C PRO A 474 -41.67 49.81 29.16
N LYS A 475 -40.55 49.27 29.68
CA LYS A 475 -40.28 48.76 31.04
C LYS A 475 -41.33 47.90 31.79
N ALA A 476 -40.93 46.65 32.04
CA ALA A 476 -40.89 46.09 33.39
C ALA A 476 -39.77 45.03 33.49
N ASP A 477 -39.02 45.11 34.58
CA ASP A 477 -37.73 44.47 34.88
C ASP A 477 -37.87 43.02 35.37
N ILE A 478 -36.76 42.26 35.32
CA ILE A 478 -36.29 41.16 36.22
C ILE A 478 -35.46 40.11 35.45
N SER A 479 -34.15 40.38 35.48
CA SER A 479 -32.95 39.53 35.59
C SER A 479 -32.90 38.02 35.20
N LYS A 480 -31.90 37.77 34.33
CA LYS A 480 -30.80 36.75 34.37
C LYS A 480 -31.13 35.24 34.33
N GLY A 481 -30.74 34.63 33.21
CA GLY A 481 -30.44 33.20 33.08
C GLY A 481 -29.58 32.94 31.83
N GLU A 482 -28.27 32.93 31.99
CA GLU A 482 -27.29 32.55 30.96
C GLU A 482 -27.49 31.09 30.53
N LYS A 483 -27.38 30.83 29.22
CA LYS A 483 -27.27 29.48 28.64
C LYS A 483 -25.80 29.04 28.67
N PRO A 484 -25.46 27.79 29.02
CA PRO A 484 -24.08 27.32 28.92
C PRO A 484 -23.67 26.99 27.47
N PRO A 485 -22.36 27.01 27.15
CA PRO A 485 -21.84 26.88 25.78
C PRO A 485 -21.86 25.43 25.24
N ILE A 486 -21.72 25.32 23.93
CA ILE A 486 -21.86 24.10 23.11
C ILE A 486 -20.72 23.07 23.31
N GLU A 487 -19.69 23.35 24.12
CA GLU A 487 -18.56 22.43 24.36
C GLU A 487 -18.86 21.27 25.32
N GLU A 488 -19.90 21.34 26.17
CA GLU A 488 -20.28 20.24 27.09
C GLU A 488 -20.87 19.00 26.40
N ARG A 489 -21.17 19.06 25.09
CA ARG A 489 -21.68 17.90 24.33
C ARG A 489 -20.60 17.01 23.73
N LYS A 490 -19.34 17.46 23.66
CA LYS A 490 -18.24 16.68 23.05
C LYS A 490 -17.45 15.83 24.06
N ALA A 491 -17.46 16.18 25.35
CA ALA A 491 -16.76 15.40 26.39
C ALA A 491 -17.51 14.13 26.86
N ARG A 492 -18.78 13.92 26.45
CA ARG A 492 -19.58 12.72 26.81
C ARG A 492 -19.37 11.50 25.89
N LYS A 493 -18.45 11.57 24.91
CA LYS A 493 -18.27 10.51 23.90
C LYS A 493 -17.01 9.64 24.07
N THR A 494 -16.22 9.86 25.11
CA THR A 494 -15.03 9.07 25.40
C THR A 494 -15.01 8.73 26.88
N ILE A 495 -15.43 7.49 27.16
CA ILE A 495 -15.41 6.66 28.38
C ILE A 495 -16.76 5.93 28.38
N SER A 496 -16.82 4.81 27.66
CA SER A 496 -17.91 3.84 27.77
C SER A 496 -17.34 2.53 28.29
N VAL A 497 -17.36 2.37 29.60
CA VAL A 497 -17.31 1.06 30.26
C VAL A 497 -18.46 1.05 31.26
N SER A 498 -19.42 0.15 31.00
CA SER A 498 -20.62 -0.21 31.77
C SER A 498 -21.31 0.89 32.61
N GLU A 499 -22.09 1.76 31.94
CA GLU A 499 -23.36 2.15 32.56
C GLU A 499 -24.26 0.90 32.52
N GLU A 500 -24.59 0.35 33.70
CA GLU A 500 -25.61 -0.68 33.87
C GLU A 500 -26.78 -0.40 32.92
N ARG A 501 -26.99 -1.25 31.90
CA ARG A 501 -28.29 -1.37 31.26
C ARG A 501 -29.26 -1.72 32.39
N ALA A 502 -29.92 -0.70 32.94
CA ALA A 502 -30.97 -0.89 33.93
C ALA A 502 -31.94 -1.92 33.36
N LYS A 503 -31.98 -3.13 33.95
CA LYS A 503 -33.00 -4.14 33.63
C LYS A 503 -34.33 -3.41 33.60
N ALA A 504 -35.09 -3.59 32.52
CA ALA A 504 -36.40 -2.94 32.35
C ALA A 504 -37.19 -3.06 33.67
N PRO A 505 -37.75 -1.96 34.20
CA PRO A 505 -38.35 -1.97 35.52
C PRO A 505 -39.40 -3.08 35.61
N LYS A 506 -39.21 -4.02 36.55
CA LYS A 506 -40.19 -5.08 36.79
C LYS A 506 -41.55 -4.41 36.99
N ARG A 507 -42.55 -4.75 36.15
CA ARG A 507 -43.91 -4.20 36.26
C ARG A 507 -44.37 -4.38 37.70
N ALA A 508 -44.71 -3.28 38.37
CA ALA A 508 -45.13 -3.34 39.75
C ALA A 508 -46.35 -4.26 39.89
N PRO A 509 -46.42 -5.11 40.94
CA PRO A 509 -47.53 -6.04 41.12
C PRO A 509 -48.84 -5.25 41.30
N LYS A 510 -49.63 -5.18 40.20
CA LYS A 510 -50.86 -4.36 40.12
C LYS A 510 -51.85 -4.70 41.25
N GLY A 511 -51.92 -5.96 41.67
CA GLY A 511 -52.74 -6.42 42.80
C GLY A 511 -52.31 -5.82 44.13
N LYS A 512 -51.00 -5.83 44.44
CA LYS A 512 -50.44 -5.27 45.68
C LYS A 512 -50.58 -3.74 45.72
N ILE A 513 -50.37 -3.07 44.57
CA ILE A 513 -50.60 -1.61 44.47
C ILE A 513 -52.06 -1.25 44.74
N ARG A 514 -53.01 -1.94 44.12
CA ARG A 514 -54.45 -1.70 44.34
C ARG A 514 -54.85 -1.93 45.80
N GLN A 515 -54.30 -2.97 46.43
CA GLN A 515 -54.52 -3.24 47.85
C GLN A 515 -54.02 -2.08 48.73
N LEU A 516 -52.80 -1.60 48.51
CA LEU A 516 -52.21 -0.50 49.27
C LEU A 516 -52.93 0.84 49.01
N GLU A 517 -53.31 1.12 47.76
CA GLU A 517 -54.12 2.30 47.42
C GLU A 517 -55.52 2.24 48.06
N GLY A 518 -56.10 1.04 48.18
CA GLY A 518 -57.35 0.80 48.90
C GLY A 518 -57.24 1.13 50.38
N VAL A 519 -56.17 0.69 51.06
CA VAL A 519 -55.88 1.04 52.47
C VAL A 519 -55.68 2.56 52.64
N ILE A 520 -55.01 3.22 51.69
CA ILE A 520 -54.77 4.68 51.75
C ILE A 520 -56.07 5.48 51.60
N LYS A 521 -57.00 5.01 50.76
CA LYS A 521 -58.29 5.67 50.48
C LYS A 521 -59.41 5.30 51.45
N ASN A 522 -59.26 4.21 52.20
CA ASN A 522 -60.27 3.76 53.17
C ASN A 522 -60.37 4.75 54.35
N PRO A 523 -61.54 5.38 54.58
CA PRO A 523 -61.74 6.31 55.70
C PRO A 523 -61.53 5.65 57.07
N ASN A 524 -61.79 4.33 57.16
CA ASN A 524 -61.72 3.56 58.40
C ASN A 524 -60.29 3.07 58.73
N SER A 525 -59.33 3.21 57.81
CA SER A 525 -57.94 2.87 58.09
C SER A 525 -57.32 3.87 59.05
N THR A 526 -56.62 3.36 60.06
CA THR A 526 -55.93 4.20 61.04
C THR A 526 -54.87 5.06 60.34
N PRO A 527 -54.51 6.23 60.90
CA PRO A 527 -53.43 7.04 60.35
C PRO A 527 -52.12 6.25 60.16
N ASN A 528 -51.78 5.35 61.09
CA ASN A 528 -50.56 4.54 61.00
C ASN A 528 -50.61 3.53 59.85
N GLU A 529 -51.73 2.83 59.66
CA GLU A 529 -51.91 1.88 58.54
C GLU A 529 -51.83 2.59 57.18
N ARG A 530 -52.39 3.81 57.07
CA ARG A 530 -52.29 4.62 55.85
C ARG A 530 -50.85 5.04 55.54
N ILE A 531 -50.07 5.33 56.57
CA ILE A 531 -48.66 5.75 56.44
C ILE A 531 -47.78 4.57 56.04
N GLU A 532 -47.94 3.40 56.68
CA GLU A 532 -47.22 2.18 56.31
C GLU A 532 -47.58 1.78 54.87
N ALA A 533 -48.85 1.88 54.50
CA ALA A 533 -49.28 1.66 53.13
C ALA A 533 -48.67 2.67 52.14
N GLN A 534 -48.60 3.97 52.49
CA GLN A 534 -47.93 4.99 51.68
C GLN A 534 -46.43 4.73 51.51
N PHE A 535 -45.76 4.30 52.57
CA PHE A 535 -44.32 4.02 52.56
C PHE A 535 -44.00 2.80 51.68
N GLU A 536 -44.73 1.70 51.87
CA GLU A 536 -44.59 0.49 51.06
C GLU A 536 -44.97 0.73 49.59
N LEU A 537 -46.02 1.54 49.33
CA LEU A 537 -46.38 1.95 47.99
C LEU A 537 -45.26 2.81 47.35
N GLY A 538 -44.63 3.68 48.13
CA GLY A 538 -43.45 4.43 47.70
C GLY A 538 -42.29 3.52 47.30
N ARG A 539 -42.01 2.47 48.10
CA ARG A 539 -40.95 1.49 47.80
C ARG A 539 -41.25 0.69 46.53
N LEU A 540 -42.51 0.34 46.30
CA LEU A 540 -42.93 -0.33 45.07
C LEU A 540 -42.79 0.58 43.84
N TYR A 541 -43.20 1.85 43.95
CA TYR A 541 -43.01 2.81 42.86
C TYR A 541 -41.52 3.07 42.58
N PHE A 542 -40.69 3.14 43.61
CA PHE A 542 -39.23 3.23 43.46
C PHE A 542 -38.65 2.02 42.71
N LYS A 543 -39.00 0.80 43.13
CA LYS A 543 -38.56 -0.45 42.45
C LYS A 543 -39.05 -0.55 41.00
N ALA A 544 -40.17 0.08 40.69
CA ALA A 544 -40.73 0.15 39.34
C ALA A 544 -40.17 1.30 38.49
N GLY A 545 -39.15 2.03 38.98
CA GLY A 545 -38.55 3.17 38.27
C GLY A 545 -39.41 4.44 38.25
N ASN A 546 -40.53 4.47 38.98
CA ASN A 546 -41.42 5.64 39.03
C ASN A 546 -41.04 6.58 40.19
N TYR A 547 -39.87 7.20 40.06
CA TYR A 547 -39.25 8.01 41.11
C TYR A 547 -40.08 9.24 41.51
N HIS A 548 -40.82 9.84 40.58
CA HIS A 548 -41.68 11.00 40.90
C HIS A 548 -42.85 10.63 41.81
N LYS A 549 -43.51 9.48 41.59
CA LYS A 549 -44.59 9.00 42.47
C LYS A 549 -44.05 8.58 43.84
N ALA A 550 -42.91 7.89 43.86
CA ALA A 550 -42.23 7.54 45.11
C ALA A 550 -41.88 8.79 45.93
N LEU A 551 -41.30 9.80 45.27
CA LEU A 551 -40.93 11.08 45.89
C LEU A 551 -42.15 11.81 46.49
N ALA A 552 -43.28 11.83 45.78
CA ALA A 552 -44.51 12.45 46.26
C ALA A 552 -45.04 11.76 47.54
N LEU A 553 -45.04 10.43 47.57
CA LEU A 553 -45.48 9.65 48.72
C LEU A 553 -44.57 9.85 49.94
N TYR A 554 -43.25 9.78 49.76
CA TYR A 554 -42.30 10.02 50.85
C TYR A 554 -42.39 11.46 51.40
N SER A 555 -42.57 12.44 50.52
CA SER A 555 -42.75 13.84 50.92
C SER A 555 -44.07 14.07 51.68
N ALA A 556 -45.14 13.37 51.29
CA ALA A 556 -46.42 13.43 51.98
C ALA A 556 -46.34 12.86 53.41
N ILE A 557 -45.66 11.73 53.61
CA ILE A 557 -45.42 11.13 54.93
C ILE A 557 -44.65 12.13 55.82
N ILE A 558 -43.59 12.73 55.29
CA ILE A 558 -42.77 13.70 56.04
C ILE A 558 -43.59 14.93 56.46
N LYS A 559 -44.46 15.45 55.58
CA LYS A 559 -45.34 16.59 55.90
C LYS A 559 -46.32 16.26 57.02
N GLN A 560 -46.89 15.06 57.01
CA GLN A 560 -47.86 14.61 58.04
C GLN A 560 -47.23 14.45 59.44
N PHE A 561 -45.95 14.09 59.52
CA PHE A 561 -45.23 13.92 60.79
C PHE A 561 -44.37 15.13 61.20
N ALA A 562 -44.39 16.22 60.43
CA ALA A 562 -43.57 17.40 60.69
C ALA A 562 -43.76 17.97 62.11
N ALA A 563 -44.98 17.92 62.65
CA ALA A 563 -45.34 18.41 64.00
C ALA A 563 -45.09 17.42 65.15
N LYS A 564 -44.82 16.13 64.86
CA LYS A 564 -44.69 15.05 65.88
C LYS A 564 -43.25 14.51 66.05
N LYS A 565 -42.25 15.21 65.49
CA LYS A 565 -40.82 14.83 65.45
C LYS A 565 -40.16 14.62 66.83
N LYS A 566 -40.78 15.01 67.95
CA LYS A 566 -40.18 14.88 69.29
C LYS A 566 -40.27 13.46 69.89
N ARG A 567 -41.14 12.59 69.39
CA ARG A 567 -41.31 11.20 69.91
C ARG A 567 -40.27 10.25 69.32
N ARG A 568 -39.55 9.50 70.18
CA ARG A 568 -38.45 8.58 69.78
C ARG A 568 -38.82 7.60 68.67
N LYS A 569 -39.96 6.90 68.77
CA LYS A 569 -40.43 5.95 67.73
C LYS A 569 -40.75 6.63 66.39
N VAL A 570 -41.25 7.86 66.43
CA VAL A 570 -41.56 8.66 65.22
C VAL A 570 -40.27 9.13 64.55
N LYS A 571 -39.23 9.49 65.31
CA LYS A 571 -37.90 9.82 64.77
C LYS A 571 -37.30 8.64 64.00
N GLN A 572 -37.36 7.42 64.56
CA GLN A 572 -36.83 6.22 63.94
C GLN A 572 -37.57 5.86 62.63
N GLY A 573 -38.90 5.92 62.62
CA GLY A 573 -39.68 5.69 61.40
C GLY A 573 -39.43 6.75 60.33
N LEU A 574 -39.30 8.02 60.72
CA LEU A 574 -38.96 9.12 59.81
C LEU A 574 -37.57 8.96 59.19
N ALA A 575 -36.58 8.44 59.92
CA ALA A 575 -35.25 8.20 59.39
C ALA A 575 -35.30 7.33 58.11
N ASN A 576 -36.02 6.21 58.14
CA ASN A 576 -36.19 5.36 56.97
C ASN A 576 -36.87 6.08 55.80
N VAL A 577 -37.86 6.94 56.06
CA VAL A 577 -38.54 7.73 55.03
C VAL A 577 -37.58 8.75 54.40
N TYR A 578 -36.76 9.44 55.20
CA TYR A 578 -35.72 10.34 54.70
C TYR A 578 -34.65 9.58 53.90
N TYR A 579 -34.20 8.41 54.34
CA TYR A 579 -33.29 7.56 53.58
C TYR A 579 -33.86 7.21 52.19
N HIS A 580 -35.08 6.68 52.12
CA HIS A 580 -35.69 6.30 50.85
C HIS A 580 -35.99 7.51 49.96
N ARG A 581 -36.32 8.67 50.54
CA ARG A 581 -36.45 9.93 49.78
C ARG A 581 -35.10 10.42 49.25
N GLY A 582 -34.05 10.34 50.05
CA GLY A 582 -32.67 10.64 49.66
C GLY A 582 -32.19 9.74 48.52
N LEU A 583 -32.43 8.43 48.62
CA LEU A 583 -32.18 7.46 47.56
C LEU A 583 -32.99 7.80 46.29
N THR A 584 -34.24 8.25 46.42
CA THR A 584 -35.06 8.69 45.28
C THR A 584 -34.51 9.97 44.65
N TYR A 585 -34.03 10.92 45.46
CA TYR A 585 -33.36 12.11 44.95
C TYR A 585 -32.06 11.80 44.22
N TYR A 586 -31.27 10.85 44.74
CA TYR A 586 -30.07 10.35 44.09
C TYR A 586 -30.36 9.80 42.68
N GLN A 587 -31.38 8.93 42.55
CA GLN A 587 -31.80 8.38 41.25
C GLN A 587 -32.35 9.45 40.28
N LEU A 588 -32.88 10.56 40.80
CA LEU A 588 -33.34 11.71 40.00
C LEU A 588 -32.22 12.71 39.67
N GLY A 589 -30.96 12.43 40.01
CA GLY A 589 -29.82 13.35 39.82
C GLY A 589 -29.83 14.57 40.74
N ARG A 590 -30.68 14.59 41.77
CA ARG A 590 -30.82 15.72 42.73
C ARG A 590 -29.92 15.52 43.94
N TYR A 591 -28.61 15.44 43.72
CA TYR A 591 -27.62 15.00 44.71
C TYR A 591 -27.54 15.88 45.96
N ALA A 592 -27.70 17.21 45.84
CA ALA A 592 -27.72 18.11 47.01
C ALA A 592 -28.84 17.77 48.00
N LYS A 593 -30.06 17.50 47.48
CA LYS A 593 -31.21 17.10 48.31
C LYS A 593 -31.06 15.68 48.87
N ALA A 594 -30.39 14.80 48.12
CA ALA A 594 -30.06 13.46 48.61
C ALA A 594 -29.10 13.51 49.81
N ILE A 595 -28.09 14.39 49.76
CA ILE A 595 -27.14 14.62 50.86
C ILE A 595 -27.87 15.09 52.11
N ASP A 596 -28.74 16.09 51.99
CA ASP A 596 -29.50 16.65 53.13
C ASP A 596 -30.39 15.57 53.77
N ASP A 597 -31.12 14.81 52.96
CA ASP A 597 -32.00 13.74 53.43
C ASP A 597 -31.22 12.56 54.07
N CYS A 598 -30.06 12.20 53.52
CA CYS A 598 -29.21 11.16 54.13
C CYS A 598 -28.62 11.60 55.47
N LYS A 599 -28.13 12.85 55.59
CA LYS A 599 -27.64 13.39 56.86
C LYS A 599 -28.75 13.41 57.91
N LEU A 600 -29.94 13.88 57.53
CA LEU A 600 -31.09 13.92 58.44
C LEU A 600 -31.56 12.52 58.83
N SER A 601 -31.50 11.54 57.92
CA SER A 601 -31.76 10.13 58.25
C SER A 601 -30.82 9.61 59.35
N MET A 602 -29.52 9.88 59.22
CA MET A 602 -28.49 9.46 60.18
C MET A 602 -28.65 10.15 61.54
N GLU A 603 -29.04 11.43 61.56
CA GLU A 603 -29.31 12.19 62.79
C GLU A 603 -30.54 11.67 63.55
N LEU A 604 -31.59 11.29 62.81
CA LEU A 604 -32.86 10.83 63.39
C LEU A 604 -32.79 9.40 63.94
N ASN A 605 -31.91 8.56 63.39
CA ASN A 605 -31.68 7.21 63.88
C ASN A 605 -30.19 6.80 63.76
N PRO A 606 -29.45 6.76 64.88
CA PRO A 606 -28.03 6.39 64.88
C PRO A 606 -27.78 4.88 64.84
N ALA A 607 -28.78 4.06 64.48
CA ALA A 607 -28.63 2.61 64.39
C ALA A 607 -27.61 2.21 63.28
N PRO A 608 -26.78 1.17 63.52
CA PRO A 608 -25.70 0.81 62.57
C PRO A 608 -26.17 0.49 61.14
N ASP A 609 -27.32 -0.16 60.98
CA ASP A 609 -27.91 -0.52 59.68
C ASP A 609 -28.38 0.72 58.88
N VAL A 610 -28.97 1.70 59.56
CA VAL A 610 -29.39 2.97 58.95
C VAL A 610 -28.18 3.82 58.60
N GLN A 611 -27.19 3.87 59.49
CA GLN A 611 -25.92 4.57 59.24
C GLN A 611 -25.20 4.01 58.01
N LEU A 612 -25.07 2.68 57.92
CA LEU A 612 -24.45 2.00 56.78
C LEU A 612 -25.11 2.37 55.44
N ARG A 613 -26.44 2.25 55.36
CA ARG A 613 -27.22 2.54 54.13
C ARG A 613 -27.18 4.01 53.74
N ALA A 614 -27.40 4.91 54.70
CA ALA A 614 -27.42 6.35 54.46
C ALA A 614 -26.05 6.89 54.07
N GLN A 615 -24.97 6.41 54.70
CA GLN A 615 -23.59 6.80 54.37
C GLN A 615 -23.21 6.37 52.95
N TYR A 616 -23.64 5.20 52.48
CA TYR A 616 -23.38 4.77 51.10
C TYR A 616 -23.98 5.73 50.09
N ILE A 617 -25.26 6.07 50.24
CA ILE A 617 -25.95 7.01 49.34
C ILE A 617 -25.42 8.43 49.49
N LEU A 618 -25.02 8.83 50.69
CA LEU A 618 -24.35 10.11 50.94
C LEU A 618 -23.03 10.21 50.17
N ALA A 619 -22.17 9.19 50.28
CA ALA A 619 -20.89 9.13 49.59
C ALA A 619 -21.05 9.09 48.06
N MET A 620 -22.00 8.29 47.55
CA MET A 620 -22.35 8.29 46.12
C MET A 620 -22.88 9.64 45.65
N SER A 621 -23.67 10.33 46.46
CA SER A 621 -24.17 11.68 46.14
C SER A 621 -23.04 12.71 46.11
N TYR A 622 -22.03 12.59 46.97
CA TYR A 622 -20.83 13.42 46.91
C TYR A 622 -20.01 13.17 45.64
N LEU A 623 -19.92 11.93 45.16
CA LEU A 623 -19.21 11.60 43.92
C LEU A 623 -19.85 12.15 42.65
N ASN A 624 -21.16 12.32 42.62
CA ASN A 624 -21.89 12.76 41.44
C ASN A 624 -22.10 14.29 41.37
N ILE A 625 -21.53 15.05 42.31
CA ILE A 625 -21.49 16.51 42.24
C ILE A 625 -20.15 16.92 41.57
N PRO A 626 -20.18 17.66 40.45
CA PRO A 626 -18.95 18.16 39.81
C PRO A 626 -18.08 19.00 40.76
N ASP A 627 -16.77 18.73 40.76
CA ASP A 627 -15.67 19.60 41.21
C ASP A 627 -15.49 20.01 42.69
N SER A 628 -15.94 19.27 43.72
CA SER A 628 -15.43 19.61 45.09
C SER A 628 -15.51 18.57 46.22
N ARG A 629 -16.09 17.39 46.03
CA ARG A 629 -16.40 16.49 47.17
C ARG A 629 -15.79 15.09 47.11
N LYS A 630 -14.75 14.87 46.29
CA LYS A 630 -14.01 13.59 46.22
C LYS A 630 -13.50 13.17 47.61
N GLN A 631 -12.86 14.09 48.33
CA GLN A 631 -12.34 13.85 49.68
C GLN A 631 -13.47 13.53 50.68
N MET A 632 -14.61 14.22 50.59
CA MET A 632 -15.77 13.95 51.45
C MET A 632 -16.37 12.57 51.15
N ALA A 633 -16.44 12.17 49.88
CA ALA A 633 -16.89 10.83 49.49
C ALA A 633 -15.96 9.75 50.03
N GLU A 634 -14.64 9.92 49.88
CA GLU A 634 -13.62 9.00 50.39
C GLU A 634 -13.69 8.85 51.92
N GLN A 635 -13.78 9.97 52.64
CA GLN A 635 -13.96 9.98 54.09
C GLN A 635 -15.26 9.27 54.50
N THR A 636 -16.36 9.51 53.76
CA THR A 636 -17.67 8.91 54.07
C THR A 636 -17.67 7.40 53.80
N PHE A 637 -17.07 6.93 52.69
CA PHE A 637 -16.90 5.50 52.43
C PHE A 637 -15.98 4.86 53.48
N THR A 638 -14.89 5.51 53.88
CA THR A 638 -13.98 4.98 54.90
C THR A 638 -14.65 4.88 56.27
N ALA A 639 -15.52 5.83 56.61
CA ALA A 639 -16.34 5.78 57.82
C ALA A 639 -17.34 4.60 57.78
N LEU A 640 -17.94 4.34 56.62
CA LEU A 640 -18.86 3.23 56.41
C LEU A 640 -18.18 1.87 56.63
N LEU A 641 -16.91 1.72 56.26
CA LEU A 641 -16.16 0.47 56.44
C LEU A 641 -15.88 0.10 57.90
N LYS A 642 -16.18 0.98 58.87
CA LYS A 642 -16.10 0.65 60.31
C LYS A 642 -17.23 -0.25 60.77
N PHE A 643 -18.30 -0.37 60.00
CA PHE A 643 -19.41 -1.28 60.28
C PHE A 643 -19.11 -2.68 59.74
N ASN A 644 -19.44 -3.72 60.52
CA ASN A 644 -19.29 -5.12 60.11
C ASN A 644 -20.67 -5.82 60.06
N PRO A 645 -21.47 -5.58 59.00
CA PRO A 645 -22.78 -6.18 58.86
C PRO A 645 -22.70 -7.68 58.60
N LYS A 646 -23.58 -8.45 59.24
CA LYS A 646 -23.71 -9.90 59.04
C LYS A 646 -24.79 -10.28 58.03
N ASP A 647 -25.65 -9.34 57.66
CA ASP A 647 -26.70 -9.53 56.68
C ASP A 647 -26.19 -9.30 55.25
N GLU A 648 -26.74 -10.04 54.30
CA GLU A 648 -26.35 -9.98 52.87
C GLU A 648 -26.42 -8.56 52.29
N GLU A 649 -27.45 -7.78 52.67
CA GLU A 649 -27.66 -6.43 52.16
C GLU A 649 -26.53 -5.50 52.64
N GLY A 650 -26.19 -5.57 53.93
CA GLY A 650 -25.07 -4.82 54.48
C GLY A 650 -23.73 -5.24 53.89
N GLN A 651 -23.47 -6.54 53.73
CA GLN A 651 -22.23 -7.03 53.09
C GLN A 651 -22.11 -6.55 51.63
N GLY A 652 -23.22 -6.53 50.87
CA GLY A 652 -23.24 -5.98 49.51
C GLY A 652 -22.96 -4.47 49.46
N ILE A 653 -23.37 -3.71 50.48
CA ILE A 653 -23.03 -2.29 50.61
C ILE A 653 -21.54 -2.10 50.91
N VAL A 654 -20.97 -2.91 51.81
CA VAL A 654 -19.54 -2.88 52.14
C VAL A 654 -18.69 -3.23 50.91
N ALA A 655 -19.06 -4.28 50.17
CA ALA A 655 -18.42 -4.62 48.89
C ALA A 655 -18.45 -3.44 47.91
N SER A 656 -19.62 -2.82 47.74
CA SER A 656 -19.80 -1.69 46.84
C SER A 656 -18.99 -0.46 47.29
N ALA A 657 -18.83 -0.24 48.59
CA ALA A 657 -18.00 0.84 49.12
C ALA A 657 -16.50 0.60 48.84
N TYR A 658 -16.01 -0.62 49.05
CA TYR A 658 -14.64 -1.00 48.68
C TYR A 658 -14.36 -0.82 47.18
N LEU A 659 -15.31 -1.22 46.32
CA LEU A 659 -15.22 -1.05 44.87
C LEU A 659 -15.11 0.44 44.49
N GLN A 660 -15.96 1.29 45.06
CA GLN A 660 -15.93 2.73 44.78
C GLN A 660 -14.65 3.41 45.30
N LEU A 661 -14.15 3.03 46.47
CA LEU A 661 -12.86 3.52 46.96
C LEU A 661 -11.68 3.08 46.07
N GLY A 662 -11.72 1.85 45.56
CA GLY A 662 -10.76 1.37 44.56
C GLY A 662 -10.80 2.22 43.29
N ARG A 663 -11.98 2.44 42.72
CA ARG A 663 -12.19 3.31 41.54
C ARG A 663 -11.73 4.75 41.78
N LEU A 664 -11.92 5.29 42.99
CA LEU A 664 -11.45 6.64 43.34
C LEU A 664 -9.92 6.75 43.36
N ALA A 665 -9.24 5.71 43.85
CA ALA A 665 -7.80 5.60 43.83
C ALA A 665 -7.28 5.45 42.39
N MET A 666 -7.90 4.59 41.56
CA MET A 666 -7.56 4.46 40.14
C MET A 666 -7.69 5.78 39.36
N ARG A 667 -8.76 6.56 39.61
CA ARG A 667 -8.93 7.89 39.01
C ARG A 667 -7.87 8.92 39.46
N GLY A 668 -7.19 8.66 40.57
CA GLY A 668 -6.04 9.43 41.02
C GLY A 668 -4.71 8.78 40.65
N GLU A 669 -4.72 7.77 39.76
CA GLU A 669 -3.56 6.97 39.33
C GLU A 669 -2.82 6.24 40.48
N ASP A 670 -3.42 6.17 41.67
CA ASP A 670 -2.94 5.38 42.81
C ASP A 670 -3.37 3.91 42.68
N TYR A 671 -2.77 3.22 41.71
CA TYR A 671 -3.04 1.80 41.46
C TYR A 671 -2.60 0.91 42.63
N GLN A 672 -1.50 1.26 43.29
CA GLN A 672 -0.96 0.51 44.43
C GLN A 672 -1.91 0.55 45.64
N GLY A 673 -2.51 1.72 45.91
CA GLY A 673 -3.55 1.87 46.92
C GLY A 673 -4.92 1.35 46.50
N ALA A 674 -5.22 1.24 45.20
CA ALA A 674 -6.49 0.70 44.68
C ALA A 674 -6.61 -0.82 44.87
N VAL A 675 -5.55 -1.57 44.54
CA VAL A 675 -5.52 -3.05 44.59
C VAL A 675 -6.07 -3.64 45.89
N PRO A 676 -5.59 -3.27 47.10
CA PRO A 676 -6.08 -3.87 48.34
C PRO A 676 -7.57 -3.57 48.60
N LYS A 677 -8.08 -2.43 48.13
CA LYS A 677 -9.50 -2.05 48.27
C LYS A 677 -10.37 -2.88 47.34
N LEU A 678 -9.98 -3.01 46.07
CA LEU A 678 -10.69 -3.82 45.08
C LEU A 678 -10.67 -5.31 45.42
N ARG A 679 -9.54 -5.85 45.92
CA ARG A 679 -9.46 -7.24 46.38
C ARG A 679 -10.41 -7.54 47.53
N LYS A 680 -10.54 -6.62 48.49
CA LYS A 680 -11.56 -6.72 49.55
C LYS A 680 -12.98 -6.67 48.98
N ALA A 681 -13.24 -5.86 47.95
CA ALA A 681 -14.54 -5.88 47.27
C ALA A 681 -14.85 -7.28 46.69
N VAL A 682 -13.87 -7.90 46.01
CA VAL A 682 -14.01 -9.26 45.48
C VAL A 682 -14.28 -10.28 46.60
N GLU A 683 -13.55 -10.21 47.72
CA GLU A 683 -13.73 -11.10 48.87
C GLU A 683 -15.15 -11.03 49.47
N TYR A 684 -15.69 -9.82 49.67
CA TYR A 684 -17.06 -9.65 50.15
C TYR A 684 -18.09 -10.10 49.11
N LEU A 685 -17.84 -9.85 47.82
CA LEU A 685 -18.73 -10.29 46.76
C LEU A 685 -18.79 -11.81 46.69
N GLN A 686 -17.67 -12.52 46.80
CA GLN A 686 -17.62 -13.99 46.77
C GLN A 686 -18.46 -14.68 47.85
N GLN A 687 -18.72 -14.00 48.97
CA GLN A 687 -19.53 -14.54 50.07
C GLN A 687 -21.04 -14.39 49.86
N LEU A 688 -21.47 -13.66 48.83
CA LEU A 688 -22.89 -13.43 48.53
C LEU A 688 -23.45 -14.49 47.56
N PRO A 689 -24.79 -14.72 47.54
CA PRO A 689 -25.41 -15.63 46.58
C PRO A 689 -25.22 -15.20 45.11
N GLU A 690 -24.89 -16.14 44.23
CA GLU A 690 -24.54 -15.92 42.80
C GLU A 690 -25.55 -15.04 42.04
N GLU A 691 -26.84 -15.21 42.29
CA GLU A 691 -27.92 -14.47 41.58
C GLU A 691 -27.83 -12.94 41.72
N ARG A 692 -27.06 -12.42 42.68
CA ARG A 692 -26.99 -10.98 43.02
C ARG A 692 -25.62 -10.32 42.81
N ASN A 693 -24.54 -11.07 42.59
CA ASN A 693 -23.17 -10.55 42.68
C ASN A 693 -22.29 -10.86 41.45
N THR A 694 -22.61 -11.82 40.59
CA THR A 694 -21.72 -12.28 39.51
C THR A 694 -21.17 -11.14 38.65
N SER A 695 -22.03 -10.27 38.12
CA SER A 695 -21.59 -9.15 37.26
C SER A 695 -20.69 -8.14 38.00
N LYS A 696 -21.03 -7.78 39.26
CA LYS A 696 -20.21 -6.87 40.08
C LYS A 696 -18.87 -7.49 40.47
N MET A 697 -18.86 -8.81 40.68
CA MET A 697 -17.65 -9.57 40.99
C MET A 697 -16.72 -9.59 39.77
N THR A 698 -17.26 -9.88 38.58
CA THR A 698 -16.51 -9.87 37.32
C THR A 698 -15.93 -8.49 37.01
N GLU A 699 -16.69 -7.40 37.22
CA GLU A 699 -16.17 -6.02 37.12
C GLU A 699 -15.03 -5.76 38.10
N ALA A 700 -15.19 -6.13 39.38
CA ALA A 700 -14.16 -5.93 40.38
C ALA A 700 -12.88 -6.73 40.07
N ILE A 701 -13.01 -7.96 39.57
CA ILE A 701 -11.88 -8.79 39.11
C ILE A 701 -11.16 -8.11 37.94
N ALA A 702 -11.91 -7.58 36.96
CA ALA A 702 -11.34 -6.86 35.82
C ALA A 702 -10.56 -5.61 36.26
N GLU A 703 -11.10 -4.85 37.22
CA GLU A 703 -10.43 -3.65 37.76
C GLU A 703 -9.16 -4.00 38.55
N VAL A 704 -9.15 -5.10 39.32
CA VAL A 704 -7.93 -5.59 39.98
C VAL A 704 -6.87 -5.99 38.95
N ALA A 705 -7.27 -6.75 37.93
CA ALA A 705 -6.36 -7.19 36.86
C ALA A 705 -5.74 -6.00 36.13
N TYR A 706 -6.56 -4.99 35.81
CA TYR A 706 -6.11 -3.74 35.20
C TYR A 706 -5.12 -2.98 36.09
N CYS A 707 -5.38 -2.86 37.39
CA CYS A 707 -4.46 -2.19 38.31
C CYS A 707 -3.08 -2.87 38.33
N TYR A 708 -3.03 -4.21 38.40
CA TYR A 708 -1.75 -4.93 38.34
C TYR A 708 -1.03 -4.73 37.01
N LEU A 709 -1.77 -4.65 35.89
CA LEU A 709 -1.20 -4.35 34.59
C LEU A 709 -0.55 -2.95 34.56
N GLN A 710 -1.22 -1.92 35.12
CA GLN A 710 -0.67 -0.56 35.22
C GLN A 710 0.56 -0.48 36.15
N LEU A 711 0.58 -1.28 37.21
CA LEU A 711 1.74 -1.44 38.10
C LEU A 711 2.89 -2.24 37.45
N LYS A 712 2.70 -2.75 36.22
CA LYS A 712 3.66 -3.62 35.51
C LYS A 712 3.98 -4.91 36.28
N ASP A 713 3.10 -5.33 37.18
CA ASP A 713 3.16 -6.64 37.86
C ASP A 713 2.43 -7.67 36.99
N TYR A 714 3.09 -8.07 35.91
CA TYR A 714 2.54 -8.98 34.91
C TYR A 714 2.15 -10.37 35.46
N PRO A 715 2.92 -10.99 36.38
CA PRO A 715 2.51 -12.26 37.00
C PRO A 715 1.19 -12.14 37.76
N ALA A 716 1.01 -11.10 38.58
CA ALA A 716 -0.24 -10.87 39.29
C ALA A 716 -1.37 -10.54 38.31
N ALA A 717 -1.12 -9.67 37.33
CA ALA A 717 -2.10 -9.32 36.30
C ALA A 717 -2.60 -10.57 35.55
N LEU A 718 -1.69 -11.47 35.18
CA LEU A 718 -2.02 -12.72 34.49
C LEU A 718 -2.93 -13.62 35.33
N ASP A 719 -2.66 -13.79 36.63
CA ASP A 719 -3.51 -14.57 37.52
C ASP A 719 -4.93 -13.98 37.60
N TRP A 720 -5.03 -12.66 37.74
CA TRP A 720 -6.32 -11.97 37.82
C TRP A 720 -7.08 -11.96 36.50
N TYR A 721 -6.42 -11.83 35.35
CA TYR A 721 -7.07 -11.96 34.05
C TYR A 721 -7.53 -13.40 33.76
N LYS A 722 -6.81 -14.42 34.24
CA LYS A 722 -7.27 -15.82 34.17
C LYS A 722 -8.54 -16.04 35.00
N ARG A 723 -8.61 -15.45 36.19
CA ARG A 723 -9.84 -15.43 37.01
C ARG A 723 -10.97 -14.67 36.32
N LEU A 724 -10.65 -13.59 35.59
CA LEU A 724 -11.65 -12.84 34.84
C LEU A 724 -12.30 -13.71 33.76
N VAL A 725 -11.50 -14.33 32.89
CA VAL A 725 -12.05 -15.14 31.79
C VAL A 725 -12.81 -16.38 32.29
N SER A 726 -12.46 -16.91 33.48
CA SER A 726 -13.20 -18.02 34.08
C SER A 726 -14.53 -17.62 34.73
N THR A 727 -14.73 -16.34 35.04
CA THR A 727 -15.94 -15.83 35.74
C THR A 727 -16.86 -15.00 34.84
N ALA A 728 -16.38 -14.54 33.68
CA ALA A 728 -17.10 -13.67 32.74
C ALA A 728 -18.03 -14.43 31.76
N GLU A 729 -18.71 -15.51 32.20
CA GLU A 729 -19.58 -16.30 31.33
C GLU A 729 -20.73 -15.45 30.75
N GLY A 730 -20.85 -15.41 29.41
CA GLY A 730 -21.86 -14.61 28.72
C GLY A 730 -21.55 -13.11 28.58
N GLU A 731 -20.39 -12.64 29.06
CA GLU A 731 -19.95 -11.26 28.95
C GLU A 731 -18.85 -11.10 27.88
N ASP A 732 -19.24 -11.22 26.59
CA ASP A 732 -18.33 -11.26 25.42
C ASP A 732 -17.27 -10.13 25.41
N ASN A 733 -17.60 -8.91 25.89
CA ASN A 733 -16.64 -7.81 25.93
C ASN A 733 -15.52 -7.99 26.97
N LEU A 734 -15.85 -8.52 28.15
CA LEU A 734 -14.85 -8.79 29.18
C LEU A 734 -14.01 -10.00 28.82
N LEU A 735 -14.60 -11.01 28.17
CA LEU A 735 -13.87 -12.14 27.61
C LEU A 735 -12.86 -11.70 26.54
N ALA A 736 -13.27 -10.84 25.60
CA ALA A 736 -12.37 -10.26 24.61
C ALA A 736 -11.21 -9.48 25.27
N THR A 737 -11.53 -8.63 26.25
CA THR A 737 -10.53 -7.82 26.98
C THR A 737 -9.56 -8.69 27.77
N GLY A 738 -10.07 -9.70 28.48
CA GLY A 738 -9.26 -10.60 29.30
C GLY A 738 -8.31 -11.43 28.45
N HIS A 739 -8.80 -12.05 27.38
CA HIS A 739 -7.93 -12.82 26.47
C HIS A 739 -6.92 -11.93 25.74
N LEU A 740 -7.29 -10.70 25.35
CA LEU A 740 -6.34 -9.74 24.77
C LEU A 740 -5.19 -9.42 25.75
N ALA A 741 -5.52 -9.12 27.01
CA ALA A 741 -4.52 -8.80 28.03
C ALA A 741 -3.63 -10.01 28.37
N ILE A 742 -4.20 -11.21 28.44
CA ILE A 742 -3.42 -12.45 28.61
C ILE A 742 -2.46 -12.65 27.42
N GLY A 743 -2.95 -12.44 26.20
CA GLY A 743 -2.13 -12.50 24.98
C GLY A 743 -0.97 -11.52 25.01
N ASP A 744 -1.23 -10.26 25.41
CA ASP A 744 -0.21 -9.21 25.54
C ASP A 744 0.88 -9.59 26.55
N ILE A 745 0.49 -10.15 27.70
CA ILE A 745 1.43 -10.62 28.73
C ILE A 745 2.27 -11.79 28.20
N TYR A 746 1.66 -12.76 27.52
CA TYR A 746 2.41 -13.88 26.95
C TYR A 746 3.34 -13.46 25.81
N ALA A 747 2.92 -12.54 24.95
CA ALA A 747 3.78 -11.99 23.90
C ALA A 747 5.00 -11.28 24.50
N ARG A 748 4.82 -10.51 25.58
CA ARG A 748 5.92 -9.88 26.32
C ARG A 748 6.91 -10.91 26.89
N ASP A 749 6.41 -12.02 27.42
CA ASP A 749 7.22 -13.13 27.93
C ASP A 749 7.81 -14.01 26.81
N LYS A 750 7.66 -13.61 25.54
CA LYS A 750 8.09 -14.34 24.33
C LYS A 750 7.46 -15.73 24.21
N ARG A 751 6.33 -15.95 24.87
CA ARG A 751 5.52 -17.17 24.78
C ARG A 751 4.54 -17.04 23.62
N TRP A 752 5.07 -17.02 22.41
CA TRP A 752 4.34 -16.65 21.19
C TRP A 752 3.14 -17.55 20.89
N ALA A 753 3.26 -18.86 21.14
CA ALA A 753 2.17 -19.81 20.93
C ALA A 753 0.98 -19.58 21.88
N ASP A 754 1.27 -19.32 23.17
CA ASP A 754 0.22 -18.99 24.15
C ASP A 754 -0.44 -17.65 23.83
N ALA A 755 0.35 -16.68 23.35
CA ALA A 755 -0.14 -15.38 22.92
C ALA A 755 -1.07 -15.51 21.70
N GLU A 756 -0.63 -16.26 20.68
CA GLU A 756 -1.41 -16.57 19.47
C GLU A 756 -2.78 -17.16 19.80
N GLU A 757 -2.83 -18.16 20.68
CA GLU A 757 -4.08 -18.79 21.09
C GLU A 757 -5.03 -17.79 21.73
N ASN A 758 -4.52 -16.95 22.64
CA ASN A 758 -5.33 -15.95 23.34
C ASN A 758 -5.81 -14.83 22.41
N TYR A 759 -4.99 -14.35 21.47
CA TYR A 759 -5.45 -13.36 20.48
C TYR A 759 -6.54 -13.92 19.57
N ARG A 760 -6.42 -15.19 19.14
CA ARG A 760 -7.46 -15.86 18.34
C ARG A 760 -8.79 -15.93 19.11
N ILE A 761 -8.76 -16.24 20.40
CA ILE A 761 -9.95 -16.25 21.25
C ILE A 761 -10.51 -14.83 21.42
N ALA A 762 -9.66 -13.84 21.66
CA ALA A 762 -10.07 -12.45 21.79
C ALA A 762 -10.79 -11.94 20.54
N ILE A 763 -10.27 -12.25 19.33
CA ILE A 763 -10.90 -11.90 18.04
C ILE A 763 -12.32 -12.47 17.96
N ARG A 764 -12.51 -13.74 18.32
CA ARG A 764 -13.81 -14.43 18.27
C ARG A 764 -14.88 -13.72 19.10
N TYR A 765 -14.51 -13.20 20.27
CA TYR A 765 -15.43 -12.46 21.12
C TYR A 765 -15.59 -11.00 20.67
N ALA A 766 -14.54 -10.38 20.13
CA ALA A 766 -14.56 -9.01 19.64
C ALA A 766 -15.46 -8.82 18.39
N GLU A 767 -15.63 -9.86 17.56
CA GLU A 767 -16.41 -9.82 16.31
C GLU A 767 -17.84 -9.26 16.45
N LYS A 768 -18.48 -9.42 17.62
CA LYS A 768 -19.88 -9.03 17.82
C LYS A 768 -20.09 -7.58 18.26
N ASN A 769 -19.12 -6.99 18.96
CA ASN A 769 -19.36 -5.80 19.78
C ASN A 769 -18.24 -4.73 19.72
N TRP A 770 -17.08 -5.04 19.14
CA TRP A 770 -15.97 -4.10 19.03
C TRP A 770 -15.95 -3.41 17.66
N ASP A 771 -15.47 -2.18 17.63
CA ASP A 771 -15.31 -1.44 16.37
C ASP A 771 -14.15 -1.98 15.51
N ASP A 772 -14.19 -1.67 14.22
CA ASP A 772 -13.22 -2.15 13.23
C ASP A 772 -11.77 -1.82 13.60
N LYS A 773 -11.54 -0.65 14.22
CA LYS A 773 -10.19 -0.22 14.61
C LYS A 773 -9.65 -1.15 15.69
N SER A 774 -10.38 -1.34 16.78
CA SER A 774 -9.96 -2.23 17.87
C SER A 774 -9.88 -3.70 17.45
N ARG A 775 -10.64 -4.15 16.44
CA ARG A 775 -10.47 -5.49 15.87
C ARG A 775 -9.21 -5.62 15.04
N GLY A 776 -8.96 -4.68 14.12
CA GLY A 776 -7.74 -4.64 13.31
C GLY A 776 -6.48 -4.61 14.18
N ASP A 777 -6.61 -3.97 15.33
CA ASP A 777 -5.57 -3.88 16.35
C ASP A 777 -5.16 -5.27 16.89
N ILE A 778 -6.13 -6.14 17.21
CA ILE A 778 -5.86 -7.51 17.69
C ILE A 778 -5.27 -8.39 16.57
N TYR A 779 -5.76 -8.25 15.33
CA TYR A 779 -5.21 -8.97 14.17
C TYR A 779 -3.73 -8.65 13.93
N PHE A 780 -3.32 -7.40 14.13
CA PHE A 780 -1.92 -7.02 14.04
C PHE A 780 -1.06 -7.74 15.10
N LYS A 781 -1.46 -7.69 16.38
CA LYS A 781 -0.76 -8.38 17.49
C LYS A 781 -0.70 -9.89 17.31
N TRP A 782 -1.77 -10.48 16.77
CA TRP A 782 -1.81 -11.88 16.40
C TRP A 782 -0.80 -12.18 15.28
N GLY A 783 -0.74 -11.34 14.26
CA GLY A 783 0.25 -11.42 13.19
C GLY A 783 1.69 -11.35 13.69
N GLU A 784 1.99 -10.47 14.66
CA GLU A 784 3.33 -10.38 15.27
C GLU A 784 3.72 -11.68 15.99
N SER A 785 2.78 -12.27 16.74
CA SER A 785 3.01 -13.53 17.45
C SER A 785 3.20 -14.71 16.50
N LEU A 786 2.45 -14.71 15.39
CA LEU A 786 2.62 -15.70 14.32
C LEU A 786 3.97 -15.55 13.62
N LEU A 787 4.40 -14.32 13.35
CA LEU A 787 5.69 -14.05 12.72
C LEU A 787 6.86 -14.48 13.62
N ALA A 788 6.78 -14.18 14.92
CA ALA A 788 7.76 -14.62 15.91
C ALA A 788 7.76 -16.16 16.13
N SER A 789 6.65 -16.82 15.80
CA SER A 789 6.54 -18.29 15.77
C SER A 789 6.94 -18.90 14.41
N GLU A 790 7.58 -18.12 13.52
CA GLU A 790 7.99 -18.51 12.17
C GLU A 790 6.83 -18.92 11.23
N LYS A 791 5.58 -18.65 11.60
CA LYS A 791 4.37 -18.94 10.81
C LYS A 791 4.09 -17.83 9.81
N GLN A 792 5.06 -17.52 8.95
CA GLN A 792 5.06 -16.36 8.05
C GLN A 792 3.81 -16.24 7.15
N LYS A 793 3.26 -17.36 6.66
CA LYS A 793 2.05 -17.34 5.80
C LYS A 793 0.83 -16.85 6.59
N GLN A 794 0.62 -17.40 7.79
CA GLN A 794 -0.51 -17.04 8.65
C GLN A 794 -0.35 -15.61 9.19
N ALA A 795 0.89 -15.21 9.51
CA ALA A 795 1.19 -13.83 9.90
C ALA A 795 0.79 -12.85 8.79
N ARG A 796 1.14 -13.13 7.53
CA ARG A 796 0.74 -12.33 6.37
C ARG A 796 -0.78 -12.23 6.23
N ASP A 797 -1.50 -13.32 6.41
CA ASP A 797 -2.96 -13.33 6.33
C ASP A 797 -3.59 -12.50 7.47
N ALA A 798 -3.08 -12.61 8.70
CA ALA A 798 -3.50 -11.78 9.83
C ALA A 798 -3.23 -10.29 9.59
N TYR A 799 -2.05 -9.93 9.05
CA TYR A 799 -1.73 -8.55 8.69
C TYR A 799 -2.63 -8.00 7.57
N LYS A 800 -3.05 -8.84 6.61
CA LYS A 800 -4.02 -8.44 5.58
C LYS A 800 -5.38 -8.10 6.16
N GLU A 801 -5.88 -8.89 7.12
CA GLU A 801 -7.14 -8.57 7.80
C GLU A 801 -7.00 -7.33 8.70
N ALA A 802 -5.86 -7.14 9.38
CA ALA A 802 -5.56 -5.90 10.10
C ALA A 802 -5.61 -4.67 9.18
N LEU A 803 -5.02 -4.76 7.99
CA LEU A 803 -5.03 -3.72 6.97
C LEU A 803 -6.42 -3.42 6.41
N LYS A 804 -7.26 -4.44 6.25
CA LYS A 804 -8.62 -4.30 5.74
C LYS A 804 -9.51 -3.57 6.74
N LEU A 805 -9.38 -3.91 8.03
CA LEU A 805 -10.16 -3.31 9.11
C LEU A 805 -9.65 -1.90 9.47
N ASN A 806 -8.33 -1.68 9.34
CA ASN A 806 -7.70 -0.44 9.78
C ASN A 806 -6.61 0.07 8.80
N PRO A 807 -6.97 0.46 7.56
CA PRO A 807 -6.01 0.72 6.48
C PRO A 807 -5.13 1.96 6.67
N ASN A 808 -5.59 2.96 7.43
CA ASN A 808 -4.96 4.27 7.56
C ASN A 808 -4.47 4.58 8.98
N ALA A 809 -4.55 3.64 9.92
CA ALA A 809 -3.96 3.83 11.24
C ALA A 809 -2.54 3.27 11.30
N ARG A 810 -1.81 3.68 12.34
CA ARG A 810 -0.44 3.25 12.64
C ARG A 810 -0.23 1.74 12.50
N TRP A 811 -1.15 0.90 12.99
CA TRP A 811 -0.98 -0.56 12.92
C TRP A 811 -1.28 -1.12 11.52
N GLY A 812 -2.06 -0.42 10.69
CA GLY A 812 -2.15 -0.71 9.26
C GLY A 812 -0.84 -0.41 8.52
N ALA A 813 -0.13 0.65 8.91
CA ALA A 813 1.20 0.95 8.39
C ALA A 813 2.24 -0.09 8.84
N ASP A 814 2.26 -0.45 10.13
CA ASP A 814 3.12 -1.53 10.66
C ASP A 814 2.79 -2.89 10.02
N ALA A 815 1.51 -3.20 9.78
CA ALA A 815 1.10 -4.41 9.06
C ALA A 815 1.61 -4.41 7.61
N SER A 816 1.56 -3.26 6.91
CA SER A 816 2.10 -3.12 5.55
C SER A 816 3.62 -3.32 5.55
N TYR A 817 4.33 -2.73 6.50
CA TYR A 817 5.77 -2.92 6.65
C TYR A 817 6.12 -4.40 6.82
N ASN A 818 5.46 -5.08 7.76
CA ASN A 818 5.72 -6.51 8.02
C ASN A 818 5.34 -7.41 6.82
N ILE A 819 4.30 -7.07 6.05
CA ILE A 819 4.00 -7.76 4.78
C ILE A 819 5.14 -7.55 3.77
N GLY A 820 5.71 -6.34 3.74
CA GLY A 820 6.91 -6.01 2.96
C GLY A 820 8.07 -6.93 3.30
N GLU A 821 8.45 -7.00 4.59
CA GLU A 821 9.56 -7.86 5.07
C GLU A 821 9.35 -9.33 4.70
N ILE A 822 8.14 -9.86 4.92
CA ILE A 822 7.81 -11.26 4.60
C ILE A 822 7.83 -11.52 3.09
N SER A 823 7.61 -10.51 2.26
CA SER A 823 7.65 -10.63 0.79
C SER A 823 9.09 -10.49 0.29
N PHE A 824 9.84 -9.55 0.84
CA PHE A 824 11.27 -9.35 0.58
C PHE A 824 12.08 -10.61 0.90
N GLY A 825 11.88 -11.20 2.09
CA GLY A 825 12.54 -12.47 2.46
C GLY A 825 12.19 -13.67 1.57
N LYS A 826 11.10 -13.59 0.79
CA LYS A 826 10.73 -14.59 -0.23
C LYS A 826 11.19 -14.24 -1.64
N ARG A 827 11.95 -13.16 -1.80
CA ARG A 827 12.36 -12.58 -3.09
C ARG A 827 11.18 -12.19 -3.98
N ASP A 828 10.05 -11.88 -3.35
CA ASP A 828 8.84 -11.37 -4.01
C ASP A 828 8.87 -9.84 -3.96
N TYR A 829 9.84 -9.27 -4.68
CA TYR A 829 10.19 -7.86 -4.59
C TYR A 829 9.06 -6.94 -5.05
N LYS A 830 8.26 -7.34 -6.04
CA LYS A 830 7.06 -6.61 -6.50
C LYS A 830 6.05 -6.36 -5.38
N ASN A 831 5.73 -7.41 -4.63
CA ASN A 831 4.82 -7.30 -3.49
C ASN A 831 5.46 -6.56 -2.31
N ALA A 832 6.78 -6.72 -2.11
CA ALA A 832 7.52 -5.98 -1.10
C ALA A 832 7.49 -4.46 -1.36
N ILE A 833 7.81 -4.03 -2.58
CA ILE A 833 7.76 -2.62 -3.03
C ILE A 833 6.39 -2.01 -2.75
N THR A 834 5.33 -2.68 -3.19
CA THR A 834 3.95 -2.21 -2.99
C THR A 834 3.61 -2.06 -1.51
N ALA A 835 4.05 -3.02 -0.68
CA ALA A 835 3.81 -3.02 0.76
C ALA A 835 4.61 -1.92 1.48
N TYR A 836 5.89 -1.70 1.14
CA TYR A 836 6.70 -0.62 1.71
C TYR A 836 6.19 0.77 1.32
N GLN A 837 5.81 0.98 0.05
CA GLN A 837 5.19 2.24 -0.39
C GLN A 837 3.92 2.55 0.41
N ARG A 838 3.09 1.53 0.64
CA ARG A 838 1.87 1.67 1.45
C ARG A 838 2.19 1.97 2.92
N ALA A 839 3.21 1.31 3.47
CA ALA A 839 3.68 1.56 4.83
C ALA A 839 4.15 3.00 5.01
N ILE A 840 5.03 3.49 4.11
CA ILE A 840 5.55 4.87 4.13
C ILE A 840 4.40 5.88 4.12
N LYS A 841 3.47 5.76 3.17
CA LYS A 841 2.30 6.65 3.08
C LYS A 841 1.44 6.61 4.35
N GLY A 842 1.27 5.42 4.93
CA GLY A 842 0.52 5.23 6.17
C GLY A 842 1.18 5.93 7.37
N TYR A 843 2.51 5.82 7.50
CA TYR A 843 3.25 6.51 8.55
C TYR A 843 3.27 8.03 8.37
N GLU A 844 3.50 8.52 7.14
CA GLU A 844 3.49 9.96 6.82
C GLU A 844 2.12 10.58 7.14
N SER A 845 1.02 9.91 6.76
CA SER A 845 -0.33 10.36 7.12
C SER A 845 -0.62 10.29 8.63
N ALA A 846 0.02 9.37 9.36
CA ALA A 846 -0.15 9.26 10.81
C ALA A 846 0.60 10.38 11.55
N LEU A 847 1.78 10.78 11.05
CA LEU A 847 2.62 11.84 11.63
C LEU A 847 1.88 13.17 11.77
N ASP A 848 1.04 13.54 10.79
CA ASP A 848 0.24 14.77 10.83
C ASP A 848 -0.72 14.85 12.03
N ASN A 849 -1.04 13.71 12.65
CA ASN A 849 -2.03 13.60 13.72
C ASN A 849 -1.43 13.17 15.07
N LEU A 850 -0.12 12.92 15.16
CA LEU A 850 0.55 12.51 16.38
C LEU A 850 1.04 13.72 17.18
N THR A 851 0.82 13.69 18.49
CA THR A 851 1.31 14.72 19.43
C THR A 851 2.29 14.16 20.46
N ASP A 852 2.53 12.86 20.44
CA ASP A 852 3.39 12.15 21.38
C ASP A 852 4.77 11.93 20.75
N ASP A 853 5.81 12.45 21.40
CA ASP A 853 7.19 12.45 20.88
C ASP A 853 7.73 11.04 20.65
N GLU A 854 7.38 10.07 21.52
CA GLU A 854 7.82 8.68 21.37
C GLU A 854 7.16 8.03 20.15
N LEU A 855 5.87 8.35 19.91
CA LEU A 855 5.14 7.86 18.75
C LEU A 855 5.62 8.49 17.45
N ILE A 856 5.92 9.79 17.48
CA ILE A 856 6.50 10.53 16.35
C ILE A 856 7.85 9.92 15.98
N GLU A 857 8.72 9.70 16.97
CA GLU A 857 10.04 9.13 16.73
C GLU A 857 9.96 7.71 16.15
N ARG A 858 9.10 6.85 16.72
CA ARG A 858 8.88 5.51 16.17
C ARG A 858 8.33 5.55 14.74
N ALA A 859 7.45 6.49 14.40
CA ALA A 859 6.95 6.63 13.03
C ALA A 859 8.07 7.06 12.06
N LYS A 860 8.91 8.03 12.45
CA LYS A 860 10.09 8.42 11.66
C LYS A 860 11.06 7.27 11.45
N THR A 861 11.35 6.50 12.51
CA THR A 861 12.18 5.30 12.43
C THR A 861 11.64 4.32 11.39
N ARG A 862 10.33 4.02 11.45
CA ARG A 862 9.69 3.11 10.50
C ARG A 862 9.71 3.63 9.07
N ILE A 863 9.57 4.94 8.85
CA ILE A 863 9.69 5.54 7.52
C ILE A 863 11.11 5.35 6.97
N ALA A 864 12.14 5.65 7.78
CA ALA A 864 13.53 5.53 7.33
C ALA A 864 13.87 4.08 6.97
N LEU A 865 13.47 3.11 7.80
CA LEU A 865 13.65 1.69 7.52
C LEU A 865 12.87 1.24 6.28
N ALA A 866 11.60 1.64 6.15
CA ALA A 866 10.78 1.29 4.99
C ALA A 866 11.33 1.86 3.68
N LYS A 867 11.90 3.08 3.70
CA LYS A 867 12.54 3.69 2.54
C LYS A 867 13.83 2.95 2.15
N LEU A 868 14.63 2.53 3.13
CA LEU A 868 15.83 1.72 2.87
C LEU A 868 15.45 0.37 2.24
N GLN A 869 14.50 -0.36 2.85
CA GLN A 869 14.04 -1.65 2.35
C GLN A 869 13.35 -1.54 0.98
N LEU A 870 12.68 -0.42 0.71
CA LEU A 870 12.14 -0.13 -0.62
C LEU A 870 13.25 0.06 -1.66
N ALA A 871 14.33 0.78 -1.31
CA ALA A 871 15.49 0.96 -2.19
C ALA A 871 16.18 -0.38 -2.50
N GLU A 872 16.37 -1.23 -1.48
CA GLU A 872 16.89 -2.59 -1.64
C GLU A 872 15.98 -3.46 -2.50
N ALA A 873 14.66 -3.38 -2.30
CA ALA A 873 13.71 -4.14 -3.11
C ALA A 873 13.74 -3.73 -4.59
N TYR A 874 13.89 -2.43 -4.88
CA TYR A 874 14.12 -1.99 -6.26
C TYR A 874 15.46 -2.47 -6.80
N ALA A 875 16.53 -2.44 -6.01
CA ALA A 875 17.84 -2.92 -6.41
C ALA A 875 17.83 -4.42 -6.77
N ASP A 876 17.03 -5.23 -6.06
CA ASP A 876 16.99 -6.68 -6.23
C ASP A 876 15.94 -7.21 -7.23
N GLU A 877 14.88 -6.44 -7.54
CA GLU A 877 13.75 -6.89 -8.37
C GLU A 877 14.17 -7.52 -9.71
N ASP A 878 15.28 -7.06 -10.28
CA ASP A 878 15.81 -7.53 -11.56
C ASP A 878 17.36 -7.46 -11.60
N TYR A 879 18.03 -8.17 -10.68
CA TYR A 879 19.50 -8.10 -10.51
C TYR A 879 20.29 -8.56 -11.76
N ASN A 880 19.70 -9.41 -12.63
CA ASN A 880 20.41 -10.07 -13.73
C ASN A 880 20.08 -9.53 -15.13
N THR A 881 19.31 -8.46 -15.25
CA THR A 881 19.00 -7.81 -16.53
C THR A 881 19.69 -6.45 -16.60
N PRO A 882 20.36 -6.11 -17.71
CA PRO A 882 20.90 -4.76 -17.91
C PRO A 882 19.77 -3.73 -17.82
N ARG A 883 19.83 -2.86 -16.82
CA ARG A 883 18.82 -1.81 -16.61
C ARG A 883 19.20 -0.53 -17.34
N PRO A 884 18.23 0.24 -17.86
CA PRO A 884 18.49 1.57 -18.36
C PRO A 884 18.89 2.52 -17.21
N ASP A 885 19.71 3.53 -17.51
CA ASP A 885 20.19 4.53 -16.53
C ASP A 885 19.07 5.17 -15.71
N GLU A 886 17.87 5.35 -16.28
CA GLU A 886 16.75 5.93 -15.56
C GLU A 886 16.34 5.08 -14.34
N GLU A 887 16.41 3.76 -14.45
CA GLU A 887 16.08 2.86 -13.35
C GLU A 887 17.15 2.90 -12.26
N TYR A 888 18.43 2.92 -12.63
CA TYR A 888 19.52 3.15 -11.68
C TYR A 888 19.38 4.49 -10.96
N ARG A 889 18.95 5.56 -11.66
CA ARG A 889 18.65 6.86 -11.02
C ARG A 889 17.47 6.78 -10.06
N ARG A 890 16.43 6.00 -10.35
CA ARG A 890 15.29 5.79 -9.44
C ARG A 890 15.72 5.05 -8.16
N ILE A 891 16.53 4.01 -8.29
CA ILE A 891 17.06 3.24 -7.16
C ILE A 891 17.97 4.13 -6.30
N LEU A 892 18.87 4.87 -6.95
CA LEU A 892 19.73 5.86 -6.32
C LEU A 892 18.92 6.92 -5.55
N GLN A 893 17.86 7.46 -6.15
CA GLN A 893 16.97 8.42 -5.51
C GLN A 893 16.30 7.81 -4.25
N ALA A 894 15.92 6.53 -4.30
CA ALA A 894 15.35 5.83 -3.16
C ALA A 894 16.35 5.69 -1.99
N TYR A 895 17.62 5.36 -2.28
CA TYR A 895 18.67 5.34 -1.25
C TYR A 895 18.92 6.73 -0.66
N GLN A 896 18.97 7.77 -1.49
CA GLN A 896 19.10 9.16 -1.00
C GLN A 896 17.93 9.58 -0.12
N ASP A 897 16.71 9.17 -0.45
CA ASP A 897 15.52 9.47 0.35
C ASP A 897 15.53 8.72 1.68
N ALA A 898 16.04 7.48 1.72
CA ALA A 898 16.26 6.74 2.96
C ALA A 898 17.28 7.44 3.87
N ARG A 899 18.40 7.91 3.31
CA ARG A 899 19.42 8.68 4.05
C ARG A 899 18.90 10.02 4.57
N ARG A 900 18.14 10.76 3.76
CA ARG A 900 17.49 12.01 4.21
C ARG A 900 16.50 11.75 5.34
N ALA A 901 15.74 10.66 5.27
CA ALA A 901 14.80 10.29 6.34
C ALA A 901 15.54 9.94 7.64
N SER A 902 16.65 9.20 7.57
CA SER A 902 17.43 8.81 8.75
C SER A 902 18.09 10.00 9.45
N ALA A 903 18.42 11.08 8.73
CA ALA A 903 18.99 12.30 9.31
C ALA A 903 18.11 12.96 10.38
N SER A 904 16.80 12.69 10.37
CA SER A 904 15.82 13.24 11.32
C SER A 904 15.63 12.42 12.60
N LEU A 905 16.32 11.27 12.72
CA LEU A 905 16.19 10.35 13.84
C LEU A 905 17.03 10.79 15.05
N ALA A 906 16.47 10.62 16.24
CA ALA A 906 17.13 10.87 17.52
C ALA A 906 18.10 9.74 17.92
N ASP A 907 17.81 8.49 17.52
CA ASP A 907 18.70 7.35 17.77
C ASP A 907 19.90 7.40 16.82
N GLU A 908 21.04 7.85 17.35
CA GLU A 908 22.29 8.00 16.61
C GLU A 908 22.83 6.66 16.09
N LYS A 909 22.64 5.56 16.81
CA LYS A 909 23.11 4.24 16.40
C LYS A 909 22.30 3.75 15.20
N LEU A 910 20.98 3.88 15.26
CA LEU A 910 20.10 3.47 14.18
C LEU A 910 20.25 4.38 12.96
N ARG A 911 20.38 5.70 13.17
CA ARG A 911 20.67 6.66 12.12
C ARG A 911 21.92 6.26 11.34
N ARG A 912 23.04 5.99 12.03
CA ARG A 912 24.30 5.58 11.40
C ARG A 912 24.17 4.27 10.65
N ALA A 913 23.40 3.30 11.18
CA ALA A 913 23.16 2.03 10.49
C ALA A 913 22.45 2.24 9.14
N ILE A 914 21.36 3.00 9.12
CA ILE A 914 20.61 3.29 7.89
C ILE A 914 21.44 4.15 6.92
N GLU A 915 22.16 5.15 7.43
CA GLU A 915 23.01 6.02 6.61
C GLU A 915 24.15 5.25 5.95
N LYS A 916 24.76 4.29 6.65
CA LYS A 916 25.79 3.39 6.13
C LYS A 916 25.24 2.54 4.96
N ASP A 917 24.12 1.86 5.16
CA ASP A 917 23.54 0.99 4.12
C ASP A 917 23.05 1.81 2.91
N ALA A 918 22.51 3.00 3.15
CA ALA A 918 22.12 3.92 2.08
C ALA A 918 23.31 4.46 1.28
N LEU A 919 24.41 4.84 1.93
CA LEU A 919 25.63 5.32 1.26
C LEU A 919 26.30 4.22 0.43
N TYR A 920 26.25 2.97 0.89
CA TYR A 920 26.69 1.83 0.10
C TYR A 920 25.89 1.71 -1.20
N GLY A 921 24.55 1.74 -1.10
CA GLY A 921 23.68 1.75 -2.27
C GLY A 921 23.94 2.95 -3.20
N GLU A 922 24.05 4.16 -2.66
CA GLU A 922 24.38 5.37 -3.44
C GLU A 922 25.69 5.20 -4.23
N ALA A 923 26.74 4.71 -3.58
CA ALA A 923 28.04 4.53 -4.20
C ALA A 923 27.99 3.50 -5.35
N VAL A 924 27.36 2.34 -5.13
CA VAL A 924 27.19 1.29 -6.15
C VAL A 924 26.41 1.82 -7.37
N PHE A 925 25.30 2.52 -7.16
CA PHE A 925 24.46 2.98 -8.28
C PHE A 925 25.04 4.21 -9.01
N TRP A 926 25.83 5.06 -8.33
CA TRP A 926 26.63 6.07 -9.03
C TRP A 926 27.70 5.44 -9.93
N GLN A 927 28.34 4.36 -9.48
CA GLN A 927 29.31 3.62 -10.29
C GLN A 927 28.65 2.98 -11.52
N LYS A 928 27.46 2.37 -11.37
CA LYS A 928 26.66 1.82 -12.49
C LYS A 928 26.28 2.88 -13.52
N LEU A 929 26.01 4.11 -13.07
CA LEU A 929 25.73 5.28 -13.92
C LEU A 929 26.98 5.91 -14.53
N GLY A 930 28.19 5.43 -14.20
CA GLY A 930 29.46 5.97 -14.68
C GLY A 930 29.89 7.29 -14.01
N ASP A 931 29.16 7.79 -13.00
CA ASP A 931 29.51 9.02 -12.27
C ASP A 931 30.49 8.70 -11.13
N ARG A 932 31.77 8.62 -11.50
CA ARG A 932 32.85 8.18 -10.60
C ARG A 932 33.07 9.13 -9.42
N GLU A 933 32.97 10.44 -9.64
CA GLU A 933 33.24 11.44 -8.60
C GLU A 933 32.25 11.30 -7.44
N LYS A 934 30.96 11.17 -7.76
CA LYS A 934 29.92 10.96 -6.74
C LYS A 934 29.99 9.59 -6.09
N SER A 935 30.40 8.56 -6.84
CA SER A 935 30.66 7.23 -6.28
C SER A 935 31.77 7.28 -5.23
N VAL A 936 32.88 7.95 -5.52
CA VAL A 936 34.01 8.14 -4.59
C VAL A 936 33.59 8.98 -3.38
N GLU A 937 32.79 10.03 -3.57
CA GLU A 937 32.27 10.84 -2.48
C GLU A 937 31.40 10.00 -1.52
N ALA A 938 30.43 9.26 -2.05
CA ALA A 938 29.55 8.40 -1.26
C ALA A 938 30.33 7.31 -0.52
N ALA A 939 31.27 6.64 -1.20
CA ALA A 939 32.12 5.62 -0.58
C ALA A 939 33.06 6.20 0.49
N SER A 940 33.54 7.43 0.31
CA SER A 940 34.34 8.13 1.34
C SER A 940 33.50 8.49 2.57
N GLN A 941 32.24 8.88 2.39
CA GLN A 941 31.31 9.11 3.50
C GLN A 941 31.00 7.80 4.23
N LEU A 942 30.76 6.71 3.49
CA LEU A 942 30.56 5.36 4.03
C LEU A 942 31.75 4.94 4.90
N ALA A 943 32.99 5.07 4.40
CA ALA A 943 34.19 4.72 5.14
C ALA A 943 34.34 5.51 6.46
N LYS A 944 33.98 6.80 6.47
CA LYS A 944 33.98 7.62 7.69
C LYS A 944 33.01 7.08 8.74
N ILE A 945 31.77 6.77 8.35
CA ILE A 945 30.76 6.22 9.27
C ILE A 945 31.18 4.84 9.76
N ALA A 946 31.63 3.97 8.85
CA ALA A 946 32.07 2.62 9.17
C ALA A 946 33.29 2.61 10.11
N THR A 947 34.17 3.60 10.01
CA THR A 947 35.27 3.81 10.97
C THR A 947 34.75 4.17 12.36
N ILE A 948 33.74 5.05 12.45
CA ILE A 948 33.14 5.44 13.75
C ILE A 948 32.42 4.27 14.41
N THR A 949 31.86 3.36 13.63
CA THR A 949 31.11 2.20 14.13
C THR A 949 31.94 0.93 14.28
N ASP A 950 33.25 0.97 13.98
CA ASP A 950 34.15 -0.21 13.91
C ASP A 950 33.58 -1.35 13.03
N ASP A 951 32.88 -1.00 11.94
CA ASP A 951 32.27 -1.97 11.01
C ASP A 951 33.23 -2.29 9.87
N ALA A 952 34.03 -3.34 10.08
CA ALA A 952 35.03 -3.75 9.10
C ALA A 952 34.43 -4.32 7.80
N SER A 953 33.19 -4.85 7.81
CA SER A 953 32.53 -5.29 6.58
C SER A 953 32.18 -4.09 5.70
N ALA A 954 31.61 -3.04 6.29
CA ALA A 954 31.31 -1.81 5.58
C ALA A 954 32.56 -1.04 5.14
N LEU A 955 33.65 -1.08 5.92
CA LEU A 955 34.95 -0.51 5.50
C LEU A 955 35.52 -1.25 4.29
N SER A 956 35.45 -2.58 4.29
CA SER A 956 35.84 -3.43 3.16
C SER A 956 35.06 -3.07 1.90
N GLN A 957 33.72 -2.98 2.00
CA GLN A 957 32.86 -2.57 0.89
C GLN A 957 33.18 -1.16 0.37
N ALA A 958 33.42 -0.20 1.25
CA ALA A 958 33.80 1.16 0.87
C ALA A 958 35.15 1.18 0.14
N ALA A 959 36.13 0.41 0.62
CA ALA A 959 37.45 0.31 0.00
C ALA A 959 37.40 -0.35 -1.38
N ASP A 960 36.59 -1.39 -1.55
CA ASP A 960 36.37 -2.06 -2.85
C ASP A 960 35.77 -1.07 -3.86
N ILE A 961 34.76 -0.28 -3.48
CA ILE A 961 34.16 0.74 -4.38
C ILE A 961 35.16 1.86 -4.71
N LEU A 962 35.90 2.36 -3.72
CA LEU A 962 36.94 3.38 -3.93
C LEU A 962 38.02 2.87 -4.89
N PHE A 963 38.44 1.61 -4.73
CA PHE A 963 39.41 0.95 -5.58
C PHE A 963 38.94 0.86 -7.03
N GLU A 964 37.71 0.41 -7.25
CA GLU A 964 37.16 0.23 -8.61
C GLU A 964 36.91 1.57 -9.33
N ALA A 965 36.60 2.63 -8.58
CA ALA A 965 36.40 3.96 -9.13
C ALA A 965 37.71 4.75 -9.36
N ALA A 966 38.84 4.30 -8.79
CA ALA A 966 40.11 5.02 -8.81
C ALA A 966 40.76 5.10 -10.20
N ASN A 967 41.20 6.30 -10.60
CA ASN A 967 41.98 6.55 -11.83
C ASN A 967 43.18 7.49 -11.64
N SER A 968 43.38 8.02 -10.43
CA SER A 968 44.50 8.90 -10.08
C SER A 968 45.20 8.40 -8.83
N ASP A 969 46.46 8.78 -8.63
CA ASP A 969 47.25 8.42 -7.43
C ASP A 969 46.52 8.82 -6.14
N GLY A 970 45.84 9.98 -6.14
CA GLY A 970 45.07 10.45 -4.98
C GLY A 970 43.84 9.61 -4.67
N ASP A 971 43.26 8.91 -5.65
CA ASP A 971 42.12 8.01 -5.43
C ASP A 971 42.58 6.65 -4.92
N TYR A 972 43.70 6.13 -5.44
CA TYR A 972 44.33 4.91 -4.93
C TYR A 972 44.84 5.09 -3.49
N GLN A 973 45.31 6.28 -3.13
CA GLN A 973 45.69 6.61 -1.76
C GLN A 973 44.50 6.51 -0.80
N LYS A 974 43.35 7.09 -1.17
CA LYS A 974 42.12 7.00 -0.35
C LYS A 974 41.68 5.54 -0.18
N ALA A 975 41.71 4.73 -1.24
CA ALA A 975 41.37 3.32 -1.14
C ALA A 975 42.35 2.56 -0.21
N ALA A 976 43.65 2.81 -0.34
CA ALA A 976 44.69 2.20 0.50
C ALA A 976 44.49 2.49 1.99
N GLU A 977 44.25 3.75 2.36
CA GLU A 977 44.00 4.15 3.76
C GLU A 977 42.81 3.41 4.39
N VAL A 978 41.74 3.18 3.62
CA VAL A 978 40.55 2.44 4.09
C VAL A 978 40.86 0.95 4.22
N TYR A 979 41.58 0.34 3.27
CA TYR A 979 42.02 -1.06 3.37
C TYR A 979 42.92 -1.30 4.59
N GLU A 980 43.89 -0.43 4.86
CA GLU A 980 44.75 -0.56 6.04
C GLU A 980 43.98 -0.51 7.35
N ARG A 981 42.99 0.40 7.45
CA ARG A 981 42.09 0.47 8.61
C ARG A 981 41.26 -0.80 8.74
N THR A 982 40.71 -1.31 7.65
CA THR A 982 39.95 -2.57 7.62
C THR A 982 40.81 -3.72 8.16
N LEU A 983 42.05 -3.85 7.67
CA LEU A 983 43.01 -4.89 8.07
C LEU A 983 43.46 -4.77 9.54
N LYS A 984 43.51 -3.56 10.09
CA LYS A 984 43.78 -3.34 11.53
C LYS A 984 42.65 -3.89 12.41
N ILE A 985 41.39 -3.79 11.97
CA ILE A 985 40.24 -4.32 12.71
C ILE A 985 40.13 -5.84 12.53
N TRP A 986 40.38 -6.35 11.32
CA TRP A 986 40.28 -7.77 10.96
C TRP A 986 41.51 -8.63 11.28
N GLN A 987 42.37 -8.25 12.24
CA GLN A 987 43.57 -8.98 12.66
C GLN A 987 43.35 -10.46 13.10
N LYS A 988 42.12 -10.99 13.05
CA LYS A 988 41.74 -12.36 13.39
C LYS A 988 40.83 -13.05 12.35
N ALA A 989 40.62 -12.46 11.16
CA ALA A 989 39.73 -13.04 10.14
C ALA A 989 40.40 -14.24 9.43
N THR A 990 39.68 -15.34 9.31
CA THR A 990 40.13 -16.61 8.70
C THR A 990 40.42 -16.45 7.20
N ASP A 991 41.72 -16.42 6.87
CA ASP A 991 42.45 -16.87 5.68
C ASP A 991 41.95 -16.69 4.22
N GLU A 992 40.83 -16.01 3.93
CA GLU A 992 40.46 -15.69 2.53
C GLU A 992 40.16 -14.20 2.29
N GLU A 993 39.24 -13.61 3.05
CA GLU A 993 38.92 -12.18 2.92
C GLU A 993 40.12 -11.28 3.28
N TYR A 994 40.91 -11.69 4.28
CA TYR A 994 42.13 -10.97 4.68
C TYR A 994 43.14 -10.91 3.53
N PHE A 995 43.38 -12.03 2.84
CA PHE A 995 44.31 -12.06 1.71
C PHE A 995 43.78 -11.29 0.49
N ARG A 996 42.46 -11.33 0.24
CA ARG A 996 41.82 -10.52 -0.80
C ARG A 996 42.08 -9.02 -0.58
N LEU A 997 41.85 -8.53 0.64
CA LEU A 997 42.08 -7.13 0.99
C LEU A 997 43.56 -6.74 0.93
N MET A 998 44.45 -7.61 1.40
CA MET A 998 45.91 -7.41 1.28
C MET A 998 46.35 -7.30 -0.19
N ALA A 999 45.80 -8.12 -1.09
CA ALA A 999 46.10 -8.04 -2.52
C ALA A 999 45.59 -6.73 -3.15
N ARG A 1000 44.37 -6.29 -2.83
CA ARG A 1000 43.82 -5.00 -3.30
C ARG A 1000 44.61 -3.80 -2.78
N LEU A 1001 45.03 -3.84 -1.51
CA LEU A 1001 45.91 -2.84 -0.92
C LEU A 1001 47.27 -2.79 -1.64
N GLY A 1002 47.87 -3.94 -1.94
CA GLY A 1002 49.10 -4.02 -2.72
C GLY A 1002 48.98 -3.44 -4.12
N PHE A 1003 47.85 -3.69 -4.79
CA PHE A 1003 47.58 -3.06 -6.08
C PHE A 1003 47.48 -1.53 -5.98
N CYS A 1004 46.87 -0.98 -4.93
CA CYS A 1004 46.85 0.48 -4.71
C CYS A 1004 48.26 1.04 -4.63
N TYR A 1005 49.14 0.42 -3.83
CA TYR A 1005 50.53 0.86 -3.68
C TYR A 1005 51.35 0.75 -4.97
N LEU A 1006 51.16 -0.33 -5.75
CA LEU A 1006 51.80 -0.49 -7.06
C LEU A 1006 51.38 0.62 -8.04
N ARG A 1007 50.09 0.99 -8.06
CA ARG A 1007 49.58 2.05 -8.95
C ARG A 1007 50.09 3.43 -8.57
N MET A 1008 50.41 3.67 -7.31
CA MET A 1008 50.99 4.94 -6.82
C MET A 1008 52.51 5.06 -7.06
N GLY A 1009 53.23 3.97 -7.37
CA GLY A 1009 54.65 4.02 -7.77
C GLY A 1009 55.59 4.73 -6.78
N GLU A 1010 56.28 5.79 -7.23
CA GLU A 1010 57.20 6.59 -6.41
C GLU A 1010 56.49 7.43 -5.32
N ASN A 1011 55.18 7.68 -5.46
CA ASN A 1011 54.39 8.51 -4.55
C ASN A 1011 53.91 7.76 -3.27
N ALA A 1012 54.10 6.44 -3.19
CA ALA A 1012 53.81 5.68 -1.98
C ALA A 1012 54.91 5.87 -0.92
N THR A 1013 54.53 6.07 0.35
CA THR A 1013 55.47 6.31 1.46
C THR A 1013 56.41 5.10 1.65
N ALA A 1014 57.66 5.36 2.06
CA ALA A 1014 58.66 4.30 2.28
C ALA A 1014 58.19 3.26 3.31
N GLU A 1015 57.45 3.70 4.33
CA GLU A 1015 56.86 2.85 5.37
C GLU A 1015 55.71 1.98 4.83
N ALA A 1016 54.90 2.50 3.90
CA ALA A 1016 53.83 1.72 3.25
C ALA A 1016 54.39 0.66 2.29
N LYS A 1017 55.49 0.98 1.60
CA LYS A 1017 56.26 0.00 0.82
C LYS A 1017 56.83 -1.09 1.73
N ASP A 1018 57.44 -0.72 2.86
CA ASP A 1018 57.99 -1.65 3.85
C ASP A 1018 56.93 -2.53 4.54
N GLU A 1019 55.73 -2.00 4.82
CA GLU A 1019 54.64 -2.77 5.43
C GLU A 1019 53.95 -3.71 4.41
N LEU A 1020 53.85 -3.29 3.14
CA LEU A 1020 53.46 -4.16 2.02
C LEU A 1020 54.46 -5.32 1.84
N LEU A 1021 55.75 -5.01 1.86
CA LEU A 1021 56.90 -5.94 1.86
C LEU A 1021 56.87 -6.92 3.06
N ARG A 1022 56.29 -6.52 4.19
CA ARG A 1022 56.22 -7.35 5.40
C ARG A 1022 55.00 -8.29 5.43
N LYS A 1023 53.86 -7.87 4.83
CA LYS A 1023 52.55 -8.54 5.01
C LYS A 1023 51.99 -9.20 3.76
N SER A 1024 52.21 -8.66 2.56
CA SER A 1024 51.77 -9.30 1.30
C SER A 1024 52.81 -10.31 0.78
N VAL A 1025 54.05 -10.11 1.20
CA VAL A 1025 55.23 -10.81 0.73
C VAL A 1025 55.83 -11.66 1.86
N GLY A 1026 55.07 -12.67 2.27
CA GLY A 1026 55.78 -13.91 2.61
C GLY A 1026 56.40 -14.44 1.32
N ASN A 1027 57.65 -14.05 1.02
CA ASN A 1027 58.58 -14.69 0.07
C ASN A 1027 58.74 -14.21 -1.41
N TYR A 1028 58.03 -13.22 -1.96
CA TYR A 1028 58.19 -12.83 -3.39
C TYR A 1028 59.14 -11.63 -3.68
N ASP A 1029 59.02 -10.48 -3.03
CA ASP A 1029 59.92 -9.33 -3.25
C ASP A 1029 61.27 -9.43 -2.52
N ALA A 1030 61.40 -10.27 -1.50
CA ALA A 1030 62.74 -10.64 -1.00
C ALA A 1030 63.53 -11.43 -2.06
N VAL A 1031 62.83 -12.08 -3.00
CA VAL A 1031 63.41 -12.77 -4.15
C VAL A 1031 63.66 -11.79 -5.30
N LEU A 1032 62.72 -10.89 -5.59
CA LEU A 1032 62.89 -9.85 -6.62
C LEU A 1032 64.01 -8.87 -6.27
N ALA A 1033 64.03 -8.35 -5.03
CA ALA A 1033 65.07 -7.43 -4.58
C ALA A 1033 66.47 -8.08 -4.51
N LYS A 1034 66.58 -9.37 -4.13
CA LYS A 1034 67.86 -10.12 -4.17
C LYS A 1034 68.29 -10.50 -5.58
N ALA A 1035 67.34 -10.73 -6.50
CA ALA A 1035 67.61 -11.00 -7.91
C ALA A 1035 68.06 -9.71 -8.65
N GLU A 1036 67.41 -8.58 -8.38
CA GLU A 1036 67.78 -7.27 -8.93
C GLU A 1036 69.09 -6.72 -8.31
N SER A 1037 69.42 -7.08 -7.07
CA SER A 1037 70.70 -6.72 -6.43
C SER A 1037 71.89 -7.61 -6.82
N GLY A 1038 71.68 -8.67 -7.62
CA GLY A 1038 72.74 -9.55 -8.10
C GLY A 1038 73.22 -10.63 -7.12
N GLU A 1039 72.43 -11.00 -6.11
CA GLU A 1039 72.73 -12.11 -5.19
C GLU A 1039 72.01 -13.41 -5.64
N TRP A 1040 72.42 -13.93 -6.80
CA TRP A 1040 71.73 -14.95 -7.63
C TRP A 1040 71.46 -16.35 -7.02
N LYS A 1041 71.83 -16.63 -5.76
CA LYS A 1041 71.75 -18.00 -5.19
C LYS A 1041 70.67 -18.20 -4.12
N ASP A 1042 70.10 -17.13 -3.58
CA ASP A 1042 69.19 -17.19 -2.42
C ASP A 1042 67.69 -17.20 -2.77
N GLY A 1043 67.30 -16.99 -4.04
CA GLY A 1043 65.90 -16.90 -4.46
C GLY A 1043 65.17 -18.23 -4.71
N ARG A 1044 65.91 -19.32 -4.92
CA ARG A 1044 65.39 -20.65 -5.31
C ARG A 1044 64.52 -21.35 -4.22
N PRO A 1045 64.86 -21.31 -2.92
CA PRO A 1045 64.06 -21.94 -1.85
C PRO A 1045 62.71 -21.26 -1.58
N ALA A 1046 62.49 -20.06 -2.12
CA ALA A 1046 61.26 -19.31 -2.02
C ALA A 1046 60.32 -19.60 -3.20
N LEU A 1047 60.88 -19.81 -4.40
CA LEU A 1047 60.19 -20.33 -5.57
C LEU A 1047 59.59 -21.73 -5.29
N GLU A 1048 60.37 -22.64 -4.68
CA GLU A 1048 59.93 -23.98 -4.27
C GLU A 1048 58.80 -23.95 -3.21
N ARG A 1049 58.71 -22.90 -2.39
CA ARG A 1049 57.61 -22.71 -1.43
C ARG A 1049 56.31 -22.20 -2.07
N SER A 1050 56.40 -21.50 -3.20
CA SER A 1050 55.24 -21.06 -3.99
C SER A 1050 54.57 -22.21 -4.76
N GLU A 1051 55.32 -23.27 -5.08
CA GLU A 1051 54.81 -24.46 -5.79
C GLU A 1051 53.74 -25.24 -4.99
N GLY A 1052 53.72 -25.09 -3.65
CA GLY A 1052 52.67 -25.65 -2.80
C GLY A 1052 51.31 -24.94 -2.90
N MET A 1053 51.23 -23.77 -3.54
CA MET A 1053 50.00 -22.98 -3.66
C MET A 1053 49.17 -23.32 -4.91
N GLU A 1054 49.72 -24.04 -5.90
CA GLU A 1054 48.98 -24.45 -7.10
C GLU A 1054 47.87 -25.49 -6.81
N GLY A 1055 47.87 -26.10 -5.63
CA GLY A 1055 46.80 -26.98 -5.15
C GLY A 1055 45.59 -26.27 -4.54
N TRP A 1056 45.64 -24.93 -4.41
CA TRP A 1056 44.59 -24.12 -3.79
C TRP A 1056 43.62 -23.66 -4.88
N LYS A 1057 42.31 -23.74 -4.64
CA LYS A 1057 41.29 -23.34 -5.63
C LYS A 1057 41.17 -21.81 -5.71
N PHE A 1058 42.08 -21.17 -6.43
CA PHE A 1058 41.99 -19.74 -6.74
C PHE A 1058 41.01 -19.46 -7.91
N PRO A 1059 40.37 -18.28 -7.94
CA PRO A 1059 39.75 -17.75 -9.16
C PRO A 1059 40.79 -17.62 -10.29
N ALA A 1060 40.40 -17.89 -11.53
CA ALA A 1060 41.32 -17.96 -12.69
C ALA A 1060 42.21 -16.71 -12.85
N GLU A 1061 41.66 -15.53 -12.57
CA GLU A 1061 42.37 -14.24 -12.65
C GLU A 1061 43.52 -14.10 -11.65
N LEU A 1062 43.40 -14.70 -10.46
CA LEU A 1062 44.48 -14.68 -9.47
C LEU A 1062 45.61 -15.64 -9.86
N LEU A 1063 45.25 -16.77 -10.45
CA LEU A 1063 46.18 -17.78 -10.92
C LEU A 1063 47.05 -17.25 -12.08
N ASP A 1064 46.46 -16.45 -12.97
CA ASP A 1064 47.18 -15.83 -14.09
C ASP A 1064 48.15 -14.74 -13.62
N ASN A 1065 47.80 -13.99 -12.57
CA ASN A 1065 48.72 -13.05 -11.92
C ASN A 1065 49.94 -13.76 -11.29
N VAL A 1066 49.70 -14.86 -10.56
CA VAL A 1066 50.78 -15.65 -9.96
C VAL A 1066 51.72 -16.21 -11.04
N ARG A 1067 51.17 -16.72 -12.15
CA ARG A 1067 51.94 -17.22 -13.29
C ARG A 1067 52.77 -16.11 -13.95
N TYR A 1068 52.21 -14.92 -14.12
CA TYR A 1068 52.90 -13.77 -14.70
C TYR A 1068 54.14 -13.38 -13.87
N HIS A 1069 53.99 -13.24 -12.55
CA HIS A 1069 55.12 -12.89 -11.70
C HIS A 1069 56.16 -14.01 -11.61
N LYS A 1070 55.74 -15.29 -11.61
CA LYS A 1070 56.66 -16.44 -11.71
C LYS A 1070 57.46 -16.41 -13.01
N ALA A 1071 56.83 -16.04 -14.12
CA ALA A 1071 57.50 -15.91 -15.43
C ALA A 1071 58.57 -14.80 -15.43
N VAL A 1072 58.29 -13.66 -14.80
CA VAL A 1072 59.26 -12.57 -14.62
C VAL A 1072 60.47 -13.03 -13.80
N VAL A 1073 60.25 -13.78 -12.72
CA VAL A 1073 61.35 -14.31 -11.89
C VAL A 1073 62.23 -15.30 -12.65
N HIS A 1074 61.65 -16.25 -13.39
CA HIS A 1074 62.43 -17.17 -14.24
C HIS A 1074 63.23 -16.42 -15.32
N LYS A 1075 62.66 -15.34 -15.89
CA LYS A 1075 63.36 -14.50 -16.87
C LYS A 1075 64.59 -13.82 -16.23
N LEU A 1076 64.43 -13.25 -15.04
CA LEU A 1076 65.53 -12.63 -14.30
C LEU A 1076 66.60 -13.64 -13.86
N LEU A 1077 66.23 -14.90 -13.60
CA LEU A 1077 67.17 -15.99 -13.29
C LEU A 1077 67.87 -16.57 -14.54
N GLY A 1078 67.57 -16.09 -15.74
CA GLY A 1078 68.11 -16.60 -17.00
C GLY A 1078 67.52 -17.95 -17.45
N GLU A 1079 66.45 -18.39 -16.80
CA GLU A 1079 65.72 -19.63 -17.09
C GLU A 1079 64.65 -19.34 -18.16
N TYR A 1080 65.11 -18.90 -19.33
CA TYR A 1080 64.26 -18.34 -20.38
C TYR A 1080 63.18 -19.29 -20.91
N ASP A 1081 63.43 -20.60 -20.93
CA ASP A 1081 62.44 -21.59 -21.38
C ASP A 1081 61.26 -21.72 -20.39
N ALA A 1082 61.55 -21.69 -19.08
CA ALA A 1082 60.52 -21.73 -18.03
C ALA A 1082 59.74 -20.41 -17.98
N ALA A 1083 60.42 -19.28 -18.17
CA ALA A 1083 59.80 -17.97 -18.29
C ALA A 1083 58.86 -17.88 -19.48
N ALA A 1084 59.30 -18.33 -20.66
CA ALA A 1084 58.50 -18.31 -21.88
C ALA A 1084 57.23 -19.18 -21.74
N ALA A 1085 57.35 -20.40 -21.20
CA ALA A 1085 56.21 -21.29 -21.00
C ALA A 1085 55.13 -20.69 -20.07
N LEU A 1086 55.54 -19.97 -19.03
CA LEU A 1086 54.62 -19.32 -18.11
C LEU A 1086 53.97 -18.06 -18.71
N PHE A 1087 54.74 -17.22 -19.44
CA PHE A 1087 54.17 -16.09 -20.17
C PHE A 1087 53.20 -16.56 -21.27
N GLU A 1088 53.52 -17.62 -22.01
CA GLU A 1088 52.61 -18.25 -22.98
C GLU A 1088 51.35 -18.81 -22.32
N ALA A 1089 51.46 -19.41 -21.13
CA ALA A 1089 50.30 -19.90 -20.39
C ALA A 1089 49.35 -18.75 -19.99
N VAL A 1090 49.90 -17.59 -19.58
CA VAL A 1090 49.12 -16.39 -19.27
C VAL A 1090 48.47 -15.80 -20.52
N VAL A 1091 49.19 -15.78 -21.65
CA VAL A 1091 48.64 -15.32 -22.95
C VAL A 1091 47.54 -16.26 -23.46
N ASN A 1092 47.71 -17.58 -23.32
CA ASN A 1092 46.75 -18.58 -23.81
C ASN A 1092 45.51 -18.72 -22.90
N ALA A 1093 45.62 -18.40 -21.61
CA ALA A 1093 44.48 -18.35 -20.69
C ALA A 1093 43.46 -17.24 -21.02
N GLN A 1094 43.83 -16.26 -21.87
CA GLN A 1094 42.99 -15.14 -22.29
C GLN A 1094 41.75 -15.50 -23.13
N ALA A 1095 41.48 -16.79 -23.37
CA ALA A 1095 40.21 -17.17 -23.97
C ALA A 1095 38.99 -16.82 -23.07
N ASN A 1096 39.14 -16.50 -21.77
CA ASN A 1096 37.97 -16.29 -20.91
C ASN A 1096 37.92 -15.15 -19.86
N THR A 1097 38.97 -14.45 -19.37
CA THR A 1097 38.69 -13.45 -18.28
C THR A 1097 39.59 -12.21 -18.08
N SER A 1098 40.82 -12.03 -18.60
CA SER A 1098 41.51 -10.71 -18.45
C SER A 1098 42.41 -10.32 -19.64
N ALA A 1099 42.03 -9.26 -20.36
CA ALA A 1099 42.69 -8.83 -21.60
C ALA A 1099 44.02 -8.09 -21.38
N ASP A 1100 44.23 -7.48 -20.21
CA ASP A 1100 45.35 -6.56 -19.96
C ASP A 1100 46.65 -7.29 -19.56
N LEU A 1101 46.57 -8.38 -18.78
CA LEU A 1101 47.74 -9.15 -18.35
C LEU A 1101 48.41 -9.92 -19.48
N GLY A 1102 47.65 -10.51 -20.41
CA GLY A 1102 48.25 -11.15 -21.57
C GLY A 1102 48.89 -10.12 -22.51
N LYS A 1103 48.32 -8.92 -22.67
CA LYS A 1103 49.00 -7.82 -23.37
C LYS A 1103 50.32 -7.44 -22.70
N ALA A 1104 50.34 -7.33 -21.36
CA ALA A 1104 51.55 -7.06 -20.59
C ALA A 1104 52.58 -8.20 -20.63
N SER A 1105 52.15 -9.43 -20.96
CA SER A 1105 53.02 -10.62 -21.12
C SER A 1105 53.65 -10.72 -22.51
N LEU A 1106 53.06 -10.08 -23.54
CA LEU A 1106 53.54 -10.15 -24.91
C LEU A 1106 54.91 -9.50 -25.11
N LEU A 1107 55.17 -8.36 -24.47
CA LEU A 1107 56.44 -7.64 -24.62
C LEU A 1107 57.62 -8.40 -23.97
N PRO A 1108 57.54 -8.86 -22.71
CA PRO A 1108 58.60 -9.68 -22.11
C PRO A 1108 58.84 -11.00 -22.86
N LEU A 1109 57.78 -11.60 -23.41
CA LEU A 1109 57.85 -12.83 -24.21
C LEU A 1109 58.53 -12.57 -25.57
N ALA A 1110 58.21 -11.45 -26.22
CA ALA A 1110 58.86 -11.02 -27.45
C ALA A 1110 60.36 -10.77 -27.25
N GLU A 1111 60.75 -10.14 -26.13
CA GLU A 1111 62.17 -9.91 -25.78
C GLU A 1111 62.94 -11.23 -25.57
N ILE A 1112 62.31 -12.26 -24.98
CA ILE A 1112 62.91 -13.59 -24.82
C ILE A 1112 63.14 -14.23 -26.19
N TYR A 1113 62.14 -14.18 -27.08
CA TYR A 1113 62.27 -14.71 -28.44
C TYR A 1113 63.24 -13.92 -29.29
N GLU A 1114 63.29 -12.59 -29.15
CA GLU A 1114 64.23 -11.72 -29.85
C GLU A 1114 65.67 -11.99 -29.39
N SER A 1115 65.88 -12.21 -28.10
CA SER A 1115 67.17 -12.63 -27.55
C SER A 1115 67.60 -14.01 -28.10
N PHE A 1116 66.65 -14.93 -28.27
CA PHE A 1116 66.91 -16.26 -28.85
C PHE A 1116 67.22 -16.16 -30.36
N ILE A 1117 66.49 -15.32 -31.09
CA ILE A 1117 66.70 -15.03 -32.51
C ILE A 1117 68.06 -14.37 -32.71
N MET A 1118 68.42 -13.39 -31.88
CA MET A 1118 69.71 -12.71 -31.90
C MET A 1118 70.85 -13.65 -31.53
N PHE A 1119 70.69 -14.54 -30.54
CA PHE A 1119 71.69 -15.56 -30.20
C PHE A 1119 71.91 -16.57 -31.34
N VAL A 1120 70.84 -16.99 -32.03
CA VAL A 1120 70.92 -17.87 -33.22
C VAL A 1120 71.52 -17.13 -34.42
N PHE A 1121 71.18 -15.85 -34.64
CA PHE A 1121 71.75 -15.00 -35.69
C PHE A 1121 73.24 -14.74 -35.46
N TRP A 1122 73.64 -14.47 -34.22
CA TRP A 1122 75.03 -14.17 -33.84
C TRP A 1122 75.94 -15.41 -33.95
N LYS A 1123 75.38 -16.61 -33.72
CA LYS A 1123 76.09 -17.88 -33.93
C LYS A 1123 76.23 -18.27 -35.41
N TRP A 1124 75.41 -17.71 -36.30
CA TRP A 1124 75.42 -18.02 -37.74
C TRP A 1124 76.09 -16.96 -38.62
N HIS A 1125 76.19 -15.70 -38.16
CA HIS A 1125 76.78 -14.62 -38.95
C HIS A 1125 77.69 -13.68 -38.15
N ALA A 1126 78.95 -14.09 -38.01
CA ALA A 1126 80.11 -13.19 -38.09
C ALA A 1126 81.00 -13.74 -39.22
N PRO A 1127 81.50 -12.95 -40.21
CA PRO A 1127 81.73 -11.50 -40.21
C PRO A 1127 81.27 -10.75 -41.49
N LYS A 1128 81.45 -9.42 -41.47
CA LYS A 1128 81.40 -8.42 -42.58
C LYS A 1128 80.05 -7.74 -42.85
N LEU A 1129 79.87 -6.56 -42.26
CA LEU A 1129 79.79 -5.25 -42.96
C LEU A 1129 79.20 -4.24 -41.97
N PHE A 1130 80.02 -3.28 -41.55
CA PHE A 1130 79.62 -2.16 -40.71
C PHE A 1130 79.59 -0.88 -41.56
N PHE A 1131 78.54 -0.08 -41.33
CA PHE A 1131 78.25 1.33 -41.71
C PHE A 1131 77.60 1.65 -43.07
N PRO A 1132 76.83 2.78 -43.17
CA PRO A 1132 76.15 3.58 -42.14
C PRO A 1132 74.65 3.93 -42.43
N TYR A 1133 73.91 4.16 -41.33
CA TYR A 1133 72.76 5.07 -41.10
C TYR A 1133 71.76 5.42 -42.22
N ALA A 1134 70.49 5.03 -42.00
CA ALA A 1134 69.33 5.92 -41.87
C ALA A 1134 68.16 5.17 -41.22
#